data_AF-A0A0F5YIK9-F1
#
_entry.id   AF-A0A0F5YIK9-F1
#
_cell.length_a   1.000
_cell.length_b   1.000
_cell.length_c   1.000
_cell.angle_alpha   90.00
_cell.angle_beta   90.00
_cell.angle_gamma   90.00
#
_symmetry.space_group_name_H-M   'P 1'
#
loop_
_entity.id
_entity.type
_entity.pdbx_description
1 polymer ?
#
loop_
_entity_poly.entity_id
_entity_poly.type
_entity_poly.pdbx_seq_one_letter_code
_entity_poly.pdbx_strand_id
1 'polypeptide(L)'
;MSSTPRPPASGSQQSPKETPSLEMGLAALKQKQYQKAITHLEAIAQSQSNRSAGIRAEMALVVAYERTRNVKKAIALCQSLAQHPKPKVKTWAEKTLQELNQRYSVETQPQQDPGFVPFEPSSQPPNIQPPKDAGFVPFEPPKKQSSVDEQLNNYRSKSAQKQSHIFKEINSNKSDFLEKNVINKMATDTSLKKENNIQSQETLDKFSTKFEQLTWRQAERATEWRRLKSLNLTRFYLEQALTVLAFLWFTPRLIEFLMDTTNNVLLWLPLLQPLQLFYQNPTESVYISLAVLFMLSPWLLDSLLKFAYRMKPLPMTALFNYSQEANRILRNYCQQRNWKVPALRVLPTNAPIAITYGWLPRFARIVVSQGLLDQLSEDEIAVIYAREIASVGQWDFLVMSFAAIITQIPYQLYWQSAQWVEQSGDLINRLPEKVPNFVRSILSLIIPILNGIFTIISPFSYGLYRILRLPTLWLSRRRVYYSDRTACNLTGNPNGLTRAIVKIAIGMAKEIQQQGTSSLLEGFDLLMPVSSSQALTFGSVAADYGKIESLLTWDLANPYRQWLEINNTHPVIGDRLLILSQYASFWNLNTELDLSAKNSASTSDRSLQHRRLLLQGAPYFGLPAGLMLGSLIWLLGGFLSAVGVWQLEWLFGDFWILAGCIPLACSLGIFLRINSFFAEIKPSTPLQNPSLVSLLTDANALPIDSQPLYLEGKLQGREGLSNLMGQDLILKTATGLIKLHYIPELTPLAIFGKSSHPVELIGESINLRGWWRRGATPWIDVETLQTQDHQVTLTGGHPIWSTILACVLAFWGAYMISQGGF
;
A
#
# COMPACT_ATOMS: atom_id res chain seq x y z
N MET A 1 -68.16 25.13 -49.48
CA MET A 1 -66.72 25.31 -49.21
C MET A 1 -66.27 24.14 -48.36
N SER A 2 -65.40 23.29 -48.92
CA SER A 2 -65.06 21.96 -48.41
C SER A 2 -63.56 21.84 -48.26
N SER A 3 -63.08 21.39 -47.11
CA SER A 3 -61.71 20.91 -46.98
C SER A 3 -61.53 20.02 -45.75
N THR A 4 -61.08 18.80 -46.00
CA THR A 4 -60.36 17.93 -45.05
C THR A 4 -59.18 17.29 -45.80
N PRO A 5 -57.99 17.15 -45.17
CA PRO A 5 -56.86 16.44 -45.78
C PRO A 5 -56.54 15.09 -45.10
N ARG A 6 -55.85 14.22 -45.83
CA ARG A 6 -55.25 12.92 -45.41
C ARG A 6 -53.71 12.96 -45.48
N PRO A 7 -52.97 12.09 -44.75
CA PRO A 7 -51.50 12.14 -44.62
C PRO A 7 -50.76 11.15 -45.54
N PRO A 8 -49.42 11.28 -45.72
CA PRO A 8 -48.58 10.22 -46.31
C PRO A 8 -47.56 9.60 -45.33
N ALA A 9 -47.02 8.45 -45.77
CA ALA A 9 -46.31 7.42 -45.02
C ALA A 9 -44.77 7.55 -44.97
N SER A 10 -44.19 6.77 -44.06
CA SER A 10 -42.78 6.62 -43.67
C SER A 10 -41.85 6.01 -44.72
N GLY A 11 -40.63 6.56 -44.82
CA GLY A 11 -39.48 5.92 -45.49
C GLY A 11 -38.15 6.37 -44.88
N SER A 12 -37.56 5.52 -44.04
CA SER A 12 -36.26 5.73 -43.39
C SER A 12 -35.10 5.39 -44.33
N GLN A 13 -34.21 6.37 -44.57
CA GLN A 13 -32.94 6.18 -45.28
C GLN A 13 -31.92 5.47 -44.37
N GLN A 14 -31.50 4.26 -44.77
CA GLN A 14 -30.29 3.60 -44.25
C GLN A 14 -29.11 3.94 -45.18
N SER A 15 -28.05 4.48 -44.58
CA SER A 15 -26.72 4.65 -45.17
C SER A 15 -26.09 3.29 -45.55
N PRO A 16 -25.38 3.17 -46.69
CA PRO A 16 -24.88 1.89 -47.18
C PRO A 16 -23.74 1.34 -46.30
N LYS A 17 -23.86 0.07 -45.89
CA LYS A 17 -22.77 -0.70 -45.26
C LYS A 17 -21.64 -0.90 -46.28
N GLU A 18 -20.51 -0.22 -46.08
CA GLU A 18 -19.30 -0.45 -46.87
C GLU A 18 -18.81 -1.90 -46.70
N THR A 19 -18.71 -2.64 -47.80
CA THR A 19 -18.16 -4.00 -47.79
C THR A 19 -16.67 -3.97 -47.47
N PRO A 20 -16.17 -4.76 -46.51
CA PRO A 20 -14.75 -4.77 -46.15
C PRO A 20 -13.91 -5.32 -47.32
N SER A 21 -13.07 -4.47 -47.92
CA SER A 21 -12.12 -4.87 -48.95
C SER A 21 -10.74 -5.14 -48.34
N LEU A 22 -10.02 -6.12 -48.90
CA LEU A 22 -8.66 -6.46 -48.47
C LEU A 22 -7.72 -5.25 -48.53
N GLU A 23 -7.92 -4.39 -49.54
CA GLU A 23 -7.13 -3.17 -49.74
C GLU A 23 -7.32 -2.18 -48.60
N MET A 24 -8.55 -2.01 -48.10
CA MET A 24 -8.82 -1.15 -46.94
C MET A 24 -8.15 -1.68 -45.66
N GLY A 25 -8.23 -3.00 -45.42
CA GLY A 25 -7.56 -3.63 -44.27
C GLY A 25 -6.03 -3.48 -44.31
N LEU A 26 -5.42 -3.68 -45.49
CA LEU A 26 -3.98 -3.50 -45.67
C LEU A 26 -3.55 -2.02 -45.65
N ALA A 27 -4.38 -1.10 -46.15
CA ALA A 27 -4.13 0.33 -46.07
C ALA A 27 -4.16 0.82 -44.62
N ALA A 28 -5.15 0.37 -43.82
CA ALA A 28 -5.23 0.67 -42.39
C ALA A 28 -4.00 0.15 -41.62
N LEU A 29 -3.51 -1.05 -41.97
CA LEU A 29 -2.30 -1.61 -41.38
C LEU A 29 -1.05 -0.78 -41.70
N LYS A 30 -0.89 -0.32 -42.96
CA LYS A 30 0.19 0.59 -43.36
C LYS A 30 0.11 1.95 -42.65
N GLN A 31 -1.10 2.45 -42.40
CA GLN A 31 -1.35 3.68 -41.65
C GLN A 31 -1.24 3.53 -40.12
N LYS A 32 -0.81 2.35 -39.61
CA LYS A 32 -0.69 2.03 -38.18
C LYS A 32 -2.03 2.09 -37.41
N GLN A 33 -3.16 2.00 -38.10
CA GLN A 33 -4.50 1.94 -37.48
C GLN A 33 -4.88 0.47 -37.21
N TYR A 34 -4.17 -0.18 -36.28
CA TYR A 34 -4.23 -1.64 -36.10
C TYR A 34 -5.61 -2.17 -35.73
N GLN A 35 -6.38 -1.47 -34.90
CA GLN A 35 -7.72 -1.92 -34.50
C GLN A 35 -8.71 -1.95 -35.68
N LYS A 36 -8.66 -0.93 -36.54
CA LYS A 36 -9.45 -0.88 -37.79
C LYS A 36 -8.99 -1.93 -38.80
N ALA A 37 -7.67 -2.16 -38.88
CA ALA A 37 -7.13 -3.23 -39.72
C ALA A 37 -7.65 -4.61 -39.26
N ILE A 38 -7.65 -4.89 -37.95
CA ILE A 38 -8.16 -6.15 -37.38
C ILE A 38 -9.64 -6.36 -37.76
N THR A 39 -10.50 -5.35 -37.59
CA THR A 39 -11.94 -5.49 -37.89
C THR A 39 -12.21 -5.81 -39.37
N HIS A 40 -11.48 -5.20 -40.30
CA HIS A 40 -11.65 -5.48 -41.72
C HIS A 40 -11.01 -6.80 -42.14
N LEU A 41 -9.85 -7.16 -41.57
CA LEU A 41 -9.11 -8.36 -41.95
C LEU A 41 -9.69 -9.64 -41.33
N GLU A 42 -10.25 -9.61 -40.12
CA GLU A 42 -10.91 -10.76 -39.48
C GLU A 42 -12.11 -11.24 -40.30
N ALA A 43 -12.95 -10.32 -40.78
CA ALA A 43 -14.10 -10.65 -41.61
C ALA A 43 -13.70 -11.34 -42.93
N ILE A 44 -12.56 -10.95 -43.51
CA ILE A 44 -12.03 -11.52 -44.75
C ILE A 44 -11.35 -12.87 -44.50
N ALA A 45 -10.60 -13.00 -43.42
CA ALA A 45 -9.99 -14.26 -43.01
C ALA A 45 -11.05 -15.34 -42.77
N GLN A 46 -12.14 -15.00 -42.08
CA GLN A 46 -13.25 -15.92 -41.83
C GLN A 46 -14.05 -16.28 -43.09
N SER A 47 -14.28 -15.33 -43.99
CA SER A 47 -15.08 -15.57 -45.20
C SER A 47 -14.30 -16.23 -46.34
N GLN A 48 -12.97 -16.15 -46.35
CA GLN A 48 -12.13 -16.58 -47.49
C GLN A 48 -10.86 -17.35 -47.08
N SER A 49 -10.88 -18.11 -45.99
CA SER A 49 -9.70 -18.79 -45.39
C SER A 49 -8.80 -19.57 -46.39
N ASN A 50 -9.35 -20.14 -47.47
CA ASN A 50 -8.56 -20.90 -48.48
C ASN A 50 -8.22 -20.13 -49.77
N ARG A 51 -8.62 -18.86 -49.91
CA ARG A 51 -8.29 -18.03 -51.09
C ARG A 51 -7.04 -17.19 -50.84
N SER A 52 -6.36 -16.76 -51.91
CA SER A 52 -5.16 -15.91 -51.83
C SER A 52 -5.39 -14.62 -51.05
N ALA A 53 -6.61 -14.07 -51.07
CA ALA A 53 -7.01 -12.90 -50.30
C ALA A 53 -7.12 -13.21 -48.79
N GLY A 54 -7.76 -14.31 -48.39
CA GLY A 54 -7.87 -14.71 -46.98
C GLY A 54 -6.50 -15.00 -46.35
N ILE A 55 -5.62 -15.71 -47.07
CA ILE A 55 -4.25 -15.98 -46.59
C ILE A 55 -3.46 -14.68 -46.39
N ARG A 56 -3.59 -13.71 -47.30
CA ARG A 56 -2.96 -12.38 -47.14
C ARG A 56 -3.54 -11.61 -45.96
N ALA A 57 -4.84 -11.76 -45.70
CA ALA A 57 -5.49 -11.16 -44.54
C ALA A 57 -5.02 -11.80 -43.23
N GLU A 58 -4.89 -13.13 -43.18
CA GLU A 58 -4.34 -13.88 -42.04
C GLU A 58 -2.90 -13.46 -41.73
N MET A 59 -2.01 -13.40 -42.74
CA MET A 59 -0.64 -12.91 -42.55
C MET A 59 -0.59 -11.46 -42.03
N ALA A 60 -1.49 -10.60 -42.51
CA ALA A 60 -1.62 -9.22 -42.04
C ALA A 60 -2.17 -9.15 -40.60
N LEU A 61 -3.07 -10.06 -40.22
CA LEU A 61 -3.60 -10.16 -38.86
C LEU A 61 -2.52 -10.56 -37.84
N VAL A 62 -1.58 -11.45 -38.20
CA VAL A 62 -0.43 -11.76 -37.31
C VAL A 62 0.30 -10.48 -36.92
N VAL A 63 0.62 -9.64 -37.91
CA VAL A 63 1.34 -8.37 -37.68
C VAL A 63 0.48 -7.39 -36.88
N ALA A 64 -0.82 -7.31 -37.16
CA ALA A 64 -1.71 -6.44 -36.41
C ALA A 64 -1.84 -6.89 -34.94
N TYR A 65 -2.01 -8.19 -34.67
CA TYR A 65 -2.09 -8.74 -33.32
C TYR A 65 -0.80 -8.62 -32.53
N GLU A 66 0.37 -8.79 -33.17
CA GLU A 66 1.67 -8.51 -32.54
C GLU A 66 1.72 -7.04 -32.08
N ARG A 67 1.33 -6.11 -32.96
CA ARG A 67 1.37 -4.66 -32.69
C ARG A 67 0.36 -4.22 -31.63
N THR A 68 -0.76 -4.92 -31.47
CA THR A 68 -1.75 -4.68 -30.39
C THR A 68 -1.48 -5.51 -29.13
N ARG A 69 -0.30 -6.15 -28.99
CA ARG A 69 0.09 -7.02 -27.87
C ARG A 69 -0.81 -8.25 -27.62
N ASN A 70 -1.57 -8.69 -28.62
CA ASN A 70 -2.34 -9.94 -28.53
C ASN A 70 -1.50 -11.12 -29.03
N VAL A 71 -0.38 -11.37 -28.35
CA VAL A 71 0.67 -12.32 -28.78
C VAL A 71 0.13 -13.76 -28.85
N LYS A 72 -0.77 -14.16 -27.93
CA LYS A 72 -1.39 -15.50 -27.94
C LYS A 72 -2.16 -15.77 -29.24
N LYS A 73 -2.94 -14.79 -29.72
CA LYS A 73 -3.65 -14.91 -31.01
C LYS A 73 -2.69 -14.88 -32.21
N ALA A 74 -1.65 -14.05 -32.16
CA ALA A 74 -0.63 -14.01 -33.21
C ALA A 74 0.11 -15.34 -33.34
N ILE A 75 0.51 -15.96 -32.22
CA ILE A 75 1.16 -17.27 -32.19
C ILE A 75 0.22 -18.37 -32.69
N ALA A 76 -1.03 -18.41 -32.22
CA ALA A 76 -2.01 -19.41 -32.67
C ALA A 76 -2.27 -19.34 -34.18
N LEU A 77 -2.37 -18.12 -34.74
CA LEU A 77 -2.58 -17.90 -36.16
C LEU A 77 -1.31 -18.15 -36.99
N CYS A 78 -0.12 -17.89 -36.45
CA CYS A 78 1.14 -18.34 -37.04
C CYS A 78 1.27 -19.87 -37.07
N GLN A 79 0.85 -20.57 -36.00
CA GLN A 79 0.85 -22.02 -35.92
C GLN A 79 -0.08 -22.65 -36.96
N SER A 80 -1.28 -22.07 -37.18
CA SER A 80 -2.18 -22.53 -38.23
C SER A 80 -1.61 -22.29 -39.63
N LEU A 81 -0.98 -21.13 -39.87
CA LEU A 81 -0.34 -20.82 -41.15
C LEU A 81 0.89 -21.70 -41.45
N ALA A 82 1.60 -22.18 -40.42
CA ALA A 82 2.73 -23.11 -40.57
C ALA A 82 2.30 -24.50 -41.08
N GLN A 83 1.03 -24.87 -40.91
CA GLN A 83 0.45 -26.11 -41.42
C GLN A 83 -0.11 -25.98 -42.85
N HIS A 84 -0.05 -24.79 -43.45
CA HIS A 84 -0.66 -24.53 -44.76
C HIS A 84 0.12 -25.19 -45.93
N PRO A 85 -0.56 -25.77 -46.95
CA PRO A 85 0.07 -26.48 -48.08
C PRO A 85 0.95 -25.62 -49.01
N LYS A 86 1.05 -24.31 -48.81
CA LYS A 86 1.83 -23.41 -49.69
C LYS A 86 3.22 -23.19 -49.10
N PRO A 87 4.31 -23.55 -49.81
CA PRO A 87 5.66 -23.53 -49.25
C PRO A 87 6.09 -22.12 -48.81
N LYS A 88 5.72 -21.07 -49.55
CA LYS A 88 6.05 -19.66 -49.19
C LYS A 88 5.37 -19.16 -47.92
N VAL A 89 4.17 -19.66 -47.60
CA VAL A 89 3.41 -19.25 -46.40
C VAL A 89 3.95 -19.99 -45.19
N LYS A 90 4.23 -21.29 -45.35
CA LYS A 90 4.85 -22.13 -44.33
C LYS A 90 6.19 -21.57 -43.86
N THR A 91 7.11 -21.27 -44.78
CA THR A 91 8.44 -20.73 -44.42
C THR A 91 8.34 -19.36 -43.74
N TRP A 92 7.43 -18.50 -44.19
CA TRP A 92 7.17 -17.22 -43.52
C TRP A 92 6.61 -17.40 -42.12
N ALA A 93 5.63 -18.30 -41.94
CA ALA A 93 4.99 -18.56 -40.66
C ALA A 93 5.95 -19.19 -39.65
N GLU A 94 6.78 -20.15 -40.07
CA GLU A 94 7.81 -20.78 -39.23
C GLU A 94 8.86 -19.75 -38.77
N LYS A 95 9.35 -18.90 -39.67
CA LYS A 95 10.28 -17.82 -39.33
C LYS A 95 9.66 -16.81 -38.36
N THR A 96 8.43 -16.37 -38.64
CA THR A 96 7.72 -15.38 -37.81
C THR A 96 7.41 -15.97 -36.43
N LEU A 97 7.04 -17.25 -36.35
CA LEU A 97 6.80 -17.94 -35.09
C LEU A 97 8.09 -18.06 -34.25
N GLN A 98 9.24 -18.36 -34.88
CA GLN A 98 10.53 -18.35 -34.20
C GLN A 98 10.88 -16.95 -33.65
N GLU A 99 10.67 -15.90 -34.45
CA GLU A 99 10.90 -14.51 -34.00
C GLU A 99 9.95 -14.11 -32.86
N LEU A 100 8.67 -14.46 -32.95
CA LEU A 100 7.68 -14.18 -31.90
C LEU A 100 8.04 -14.94 -30.61
N ASN A 101 8.39 -16.22 -30.70
CA ASN A 101 8.82 -16.98 -29.54
C ASN A 101 10.09 -16.37 -28.95
N GLN A 102 11.13 -16.06 -29.74
CA GLN A 102 12.33 -15.41 -29.21
C GLN A 102 12.05 -14.07 -28.51
N ARG A 103 11.16 -13.23 -29.06
CA ARG A 103 10.82 -11.93 -28.47
C ARG A 103 9.95 -12.03 -27.23
N TYR A 104 9.12 -13.07 -27.12
CA TYR A 104 8.08 -13.18 -26.09
C TYR A 104 8.22 -14.44 -25.19
N SER A 105 9.36 -15.13 -25.21
CA SER A 105 9.68 -16.28 -24.35
C SER A 105 9.90 -15.88 -22.89
N VAL A 106 8.82 -15.62 -22.15
CA VAL A 106 8.73 -15.83 -20.69
C VAL A 106 7.27 -16.14 -20.36
N GLU A 107 6.88 -17.42 -20.38
CA GLU A 107 5.72 -17.94 -19.61
C GLU A 107 5.63 -19.48 -19.71
N THR A 108 6.66 -20.21 -19.30
CA THR A 108 6.57 -21.59 -18.77
C THR A 108 7.93 -22.11 -18.30
N GLN A 109 8.18 -22.10 -17.00
CA GLN A 109 9.09 -23.05 -16.35
C GLN A 109 8.48 -23.51 -15.02
N PRO A 110 8.30 -24.82 -14.80
CA PRO A 110 8.13 -25.38 -13.46
C PRO A 110 9.47 -25.43 -12.71
N GLN A 111 9.40 -25.32 -11.38
CA GLN A 111 10.49 -25.34 -10.40
C GLN A 111 11.53 -26.46 -10.60
N GLN A 112 12.82 -26.10 -10.57
CA GLN A 112 13.93 -26.95 -10.08
C GLN A 112 15.04 -26.06 -9.46
N ASP A 113 15.62 -26.57 -8.37
CA ASP A 113 16.49 -25.91 -7.39
C ASP A 113 17.84 -25.32 -7.90
N PRO A 114 18.46 -24.37 -7.18
CA PRO A 114 19.62 -23.61 -7.64
C PRO A 114 20.95 -24.34 -7.41
N GLY A 115 21.56 -24.80 -8.50
CA GLY A 115 22.96 -25.23 -8.58
C GLY A 115 23.88 -24.10 -9.04
N PHE A 116 24.86 -23.74 -8.20
CA PHE A 116 25.91 -22.76 -8.45
C PHE A 116 26.88 -23.23 -9.54
N VAL A 117 27.18 -22.38 -10.54
CA VAL A 117 28.32 -22.54 -11.46
C VAL A 117 29.01 -21.18 -11.64
N PRO A 118 30.35 -21.08 -11.61
CA PRO A 118 31.09 -19.81 -11.58
C PRO A 118 31.13 -19.12 -12.94
N PHE A 119 31.22 -17.79 -12.93
CA PHE A 119 31.44 -16.96 -14.11
C PHE A 119 32.92 -17.00 -14.56
N GLU A 120 33.16 -17.33 -15.83
CA GLU A 120 34.41 -16.99 -16.52
C GLU A 120 34.25 -15.67 -17.30
N PRO A 121 35.29 -14.81 -17.35
CA PRO A 121 35.22 -13.52 -18.04
C PRO A 121 35.74 -13.67 -19.47
N SER A 122 34.91 -13.34 -20.47
CA SER A 122 35.41 -13.04 -21.81
C SER A 122 34.85 -11.72 -22.36
N SER A 123 35.82 -10.93 -22.77
CA SER A 123 35.86 -9.65 -23.46
C SER A 123 34.89 -9.43 -24.63
N GLN A 124 34.31 -8.22 -24.61
CA GLN A 124 33.93 -7.33 -25.73
C GLN A 124 32.59 -7.54 -26.48
N PRO A 125 31.88 -6.43 -26.81
CA PRO A 125 30.48 -6.44 -27.25
C PRO A 125 30.32 -6.68 -28.76
N PRO A 126 29.21 -7.29 -29.21
CA PRO A 126 28.89 -7.37 -30.63
C PRO A 126 28.42 -6.02 -31.17
N ASN A 127 29.13 -5.55 -32.19
CA ASN A 127 28.86 -4.36 -32.99
C ASN A 127 27.72 -4.66 -33.99
N ILE A 128 26.57 -3.99 -33.85
CA ILE A 128 25.44 -4.13 -34.79
C ILE A 128 25.51 -2.96 -35.79
N GLN A 129 25.82 -3.25 -37.05
CA GLN A 129 25.63 -2.32 -38.17
C GLN A 129 24.28 -2.55 -38.86
N PRO A 130 23.62 -1.48 -39.35
CA PRO A 130 22.27 -1.52 -39.92
C PRO A 130 22.24 -2.15 -41.33
N PRO A 131 21.09 -2.72 -41.76
CA PRO A 131 20.96 -3.31 -43.08
C PRO A 131 20.95 -2.24 -44.18
N LYS A 132 21.80 -2.41 -45.19
CA LYS A 132 21.77 -1.66 -46.46
C LYS A 132 21.00 -2.47 -47.50
N ASP A 133 19.99 -1.85 -48.08
CA ASP A 133 19.59 -2.02 -49.49
C ASP A 133 18.96 -0.71 -49.96
N ALA A 134 19.73 0.07 -50.73
CA ALA A 134 19.28 0.95 -51.81
C ALA A 134 20.49 1.70 -52.41
N GLY A 135 20.92 1.27 -53.61
CA GLY A 135 21.29 2.15 -54.72
C GLY A 135 22.58 2.99 -54.69
N PHE A 136 23.51 2.58 -55.57
CA PHE A 136 24.44 3.39 -56.37
C PHE A 136 25.89 3.66 -55.87
N VAL A 137 26.79 3.72 -56.87
CA VAL A 137 28.19 3.24 -56.94
C VAL A 137 29.24 4.31 -56.61
N PRO A 138 30.48 3.92 -56.22
CA PRO A 138 31.65 4.63 -56.78
C PRO A 138 32.78 3.71 -57.29
N PHE A 139 33.56 4.32 -58.20
CA PHE A 139 34.66 3.79 -59.02
C PHE A 139 35.88 3.20 -58.26
N GLU A 140 36.57 2.29 -58.96
CA GLU A 140 37.76 1.44 -58.65
C GLU A 140 39.12 2.19 -58.46
N PRO A 141 40.32 1.55 -58.50
CA PRO A 141 41.04 0.62 -57.57
C PRO A 141 42.52 1.16 -57.34
N PRO A 142 43.65 0.41 -57.13
CA PRO A 142 43.93 -1.02 -56.80
C PRO A 142 45.05 -1.27 -55.73
N LYS A 143 45.38 -2.57 -55.54
CA LYS A 143 46.65 -3.23 -55.05
C LYS A 143 46.49 -3.96 -53.69
N LYS A 144 47.04 -5.17 -53.43
CA LYS A 144 47.89 -6.12 -54.18
C LYS A 144 47.83 -7.52 -53.49
N GLN A 145 47.83 -8.55 -54.34
CA GLN A 145 48.31 -9.96 -54.26
C GLN A 145 49.13 -10.49 -53.05
N SER A 146 48.88 -11.76 -52.68
CA SER A 146 49.79 -12.94 -52.86
C SER A 146 49.23 -14.23 -52.19
N SER A 147 48.79 -15.24 -52.96
CA SER A 147 49.41 -16.59 -53.19
C SER A 147 49.35 -17.55 -51.98
N VAL A 148 48.59 -18.65 -51.98
CA VAL A 148 48.62 -19.88 -52.81
C VAL A 148 49.85 -20.75 -52.55
N ASP A 149 49.56 -21.89 -51.92
CA ASP A 149 50.19 -23.21 -51.98
C ASP A 149 51.67 -23.40 -51.66
N GLU A 150 51.92 -24.06 -50.52
CA GLU A 150 52.84 -25.18 -50.45
C GLU A 150 52.23 -26.23 -49.50
N GLN A 151 51.68 -27.29 -50.10
CA GLN A 151 52.30 -28.61 -50.15
C GLN A 151 52.28 -29.34 -48.80
N LEU A 152 51.41 -30.33 -48.68
CA LEU A 152 51.67 -31.71 -49.12
C LEU A 152 52.42 -32.48 -48.01
N ASN A 153 51.82 -33.61 -47.65
CA ASN A 153 52.41 -34.72 -46.91
C ASN A 153 52.50 -34.58 -45.39
N ASN A 154 51.54 -35.22 -44.72
CA ASN A 154 51.90 -36.52 -44.16
C ASN A 154 50.69 -37.47 -44.07
N TYR A 155 50.72 -38.48 -44.95
CA TYR A 155 50.48 -39.91 -44.68
C TYR A 155 49.47 -40.24 -43.56
N ARG A 156 48.25 -40.71 -43.85
CA ARG A 156 47.91 -41.98 -44.53
C ARG A 156 48.83 -43.15 -44.13
N SER A 157 48.55 -43.76 -42.98
CA SER A 157 48.29 -45.22 -42.84
C SER A 157 48.47 -45.69 -41.40
N LYS A 158 47.39 -46.19 -40.79
CA LYS A 158 47.31 -47.56 -40.23
C LYS A 158 45.93 -47.79 -39.60
N SER A 159 45.13 -48.52 -40.35
CA SER A 159 44.01 -49.32 -39.88
C SER A 159 44.48 -50.41 -38.91
N ALA A 160 43.64 -50.76 -37.92
CA ALA A 160 43.00 -52.07 -37.78
C ALA A 160 42.92 -52.60 -36.33
N GLN A 161 41.86 -53.41 -36.14
CA GLN A 161 41.52 -54.29 -35.01
C GLN A 161 40.83 -53.58 -33.82
N LYS A 162 39.65 -53.98 -33.36
CA LYS A 162 39.09 -55.34 -33.30
C LYS A 162 37.57 -55.28 -33.07
N GLN A 163 36.79 -55.88 -33.97
CA GLN A 163 35.48 -56.47 -33.68
C GLN A 163 35.71 -57.92 -33.25
N SER A 164 34.93 -58.44 -32.30
CA SER A 164 34.08 -59.66 -32.46
C SER A 164 33.68 -60.30 -31.12
N HIS A 165 32.66 -61.18 -31.23
CA HIS A 165 31.93 -62.01 -30.25
C HIS A 165 30.69 -61.30 -29.68
N ILE A 166 29.44 -61.49 -30.16
CA ILE A 166 28.64 -62.62 -30.72
C ILE A 166 28.26 -63.73 -29.71
N PHE A 167 26.93 -63.96 -29.66
CA PHE A 167 26.09 -65.08 -29.18
C PHE A 167 25.56 -64.99 -27.72
N LYS A 168 24.26 -64.77 -27.43
CA LYS A 168 22.96 -65.49 -27.66
C LYS A 168 22.64 -66.49 -26.55
N GLU A 169 21.37 -66.47 -26.09
CA GLU A 169 20.57 -67.45 -25.31
C GLU A 169 19.80 -66.73 -24.17
N ILE A 170 18.52 -66.95 -23.80
CA ILE A 170 17.51 -67.99 -24.06
C ILE A 170 16.10 -67.40 -23.76
N ASN A 171 15.08 -67.90 -24.47
CA ASN A 171 13.64 -67.70 -24.24
C ASN A 171 13.16 -68.17 -22.85
N SER A 172 12.06 -67.60 -22.32
CA SER A 172 10.75 -68.31 -22.15
C SER A 172 9.84 -67.77 -21.04
N ASN A 173 8.58 -67.51 -21.46
CA ASN A 173 7.29 -67.76 -20.79
C ASN A 173 7.01 -67.23 -19.36
N LYS A 174 5.92 -66.45 -19.20
CA LYS A 174 4.58 -67.03 -18.91
C LYS A 174 3.46 -65.98 -18.93
N SER A 175 2.34 -66.39 -19.51
CA SER A 175 1.00 -65.81 -19.50
C SER A 175 0.21 -66.21 -18.25
N ASP A 176 -0.88 -65.47 -17.96
CA ASP A 176 -2.26 -65.95 -17.67
C ASP A 176 -3.00 -64.90 -16.80
N PHE A 177 -4.03 -64.24 -17.33
CA PHE A 177 -5.46 -64.61 -17.37
C PHE A 177 -6.19 -64.51 -16.00
N LEU A 178 -7.01 -63.45 -15.90
CA LEU A 178 -8.43 -63.40 -15.49
C LEU A 178 -8.97 -64.15 -14.24
N GLU A 179 -9.92 -63.46 -13.61
CA GLU A 179 -11.02 -63.90 -12.74
C GLU A 179 -10.92 -63.77 -11.20
N LYS A 180 -11.64 -62.74 -10.73
CA LYS A 180 -12.79 -62.80 -9.81
C LYS A 180 -12.75 -63.69 -8.56
N ASN A 181 -13.01 -62.96 -7.47
CA ASN A 181 -13.88 -63.26 -6.34
C ASN A 181 -13.33 -64.13 -5.20
N VAL A 182 -13.73 -63.69 -3.99
CA VAL A 182 -14.25 -64.51 -2.86
C VAL A 182 -13.49 -64.34 -1.53
N ILE A 183 -13.99 -63.38 -0.72
CA ILE A 183 -14.49 -63.55 0.69
C ILE A 183 -13.58 -63.23 1.92
N ASN A 184 -14.08 -62.24 2.70
CA ASN A 184 -14.06 -62.00 4.18
C ASN A 184 -12.74 -61.60 4.88
N LYS A 185 -12.70 -60.76 5.94
CA LYS A 185 -13.72 -60.26 6.92
C LYS A 185 -13.14 -59.08 7.77
N MET A 186 -14.04 -58.24 8.33
CA MET A 186 -13.93 -57.40 9.56
C MET A 186 -13.05 -56.12 9.51
N ALA A 187 -13.44 -54.91 9.97
CA ALA A 187 -14.58 -54.46 10.78
C ALA A 187 -14.81 -52.91 10.71
N THR A 188 -16.10 -52.52 10.88
CA THR A 188 -16.71 -51.32 11.55
C THR A 188 -16.52 -49.88 11.06
N ASP A 189 -17.65 -49.31 10.57
CA ASP A 189 -18.38 -48.05 10.92
C ASP A 189 -17.60 -46.75 11.17
N THR A 190 -17.98 -45.57 10.65
CA THR A 190 -19.32 -44.96 10.76
C THR A 190 -19.49 -43.79 9.77
N SER A 191 -20.60 -43.75 9.03
CA SER A 191 -20.98 -42.70 8.08
C SER A 191 -22.12 -41.82 8.63
N LEU A 192 -21.80 -40.62 9.12
CA LEU A 192 -22.74 -39.51 9.36
C LEU A 192 -21.97 -38.19 9.25
N LYS A 193 -21.87 -37.62 8.04
CA LYS A 193 -21.46 -36.22 7.75
C LYS A 193 -21.54 -35.96 6.25
N LYS A 194 -22.74 -35.69 5.72
CA LYS A 194 -22.87 -35.12 4.36
C LYS A 194 -24.07 -34.21 4.09
N GLU A 195 -24.95 -33.98 5.05
CA GLU A 195 -26.16 -33.15 4.82
C GLU A 195 -26.11 -31.72 5.36
N ASN A 196 -25.11 -31.32 6.17
CA ASN A 196 -25.10 -29.97 6.77
C ASN A 196 -24.40 -28.88 5.95
N ASN A 197 -23.90 -29.18 4.74
CA ASN A 197 -23.13 -28.20 3.93
C ASN A 197 -23.94 -27.47 2.85
N ILE A 198 -25.22 -27.82 2.64
CA ILE A 198 -26.02 -27.20 1.56
C ILE A 198 -26.85 -26.02 2.10
N GLN A 199 -27.19 -26.01 3.39
CA GLN A 199 -28.09 -24.99 3.96
C GLN A 199 -27.40 -23.68 4.38
N SER A 200 -26.08 -23.71 4.62
CA SER A 200 -25.27 -22.55 5.01
C SER A 200 -24.79 -21.71 3.82
N GLN A 201 -24.88 -22.24 2.60
CA GLN A 201 -24.58 -21.48 1.37
C GLN A 201 -25.80 -20.70 0.85
N GLU A 202 -27.03 -21.20 1.03
CA GLU A 202 -28.25 -20.50 0.59
C GLU A 202 -28.64 -19.28 1.45
N THR A 203 -28.15 -19.18 2.69
CA THR A 203 -28.44 -18.04 3.58
C THR A 203 -27.49 -16.86 3.34
N LEU A 204 -26.28 -17.09 2.84
CA LEU A 204 -25.31 -16.05 2.48
C LEU A 204 -25.63 -15.37 1.14
N ASP A 205 -26.33 -16.05 0.22
CA ASP A 205 -26.72 -15.49 -1.08
C ASP A 205 -27.96 -14.56 -1.01
N LYS A 206 -28.70 -14.54 0.10
CA LYS A 206 -29.92 -13.72 0.24
C LYS A 206 -29.70 -12.26 0.63
N PHE A 207 -28.46 -11.81 0.84
CA PHE A 207 -28.12 -10.42 1.20
C PHE A 207 -27.26 -9.68 0.15
N SER A 208 -27.34 -10.07 -1.13
CA SER A 208 -26.70 -9.31 -2.21
C SER A 208 -27.58 -8.11 -2.61
N THR A 209 -27.37 -6.97 -1.95
CA THR A 209 -27.73 -5.69 -2.58
C THR A 209 -26.86 -5.53 -3.82
N LYS A 210 -27.48 -5.35 -4.99
CA LYS A 210 -26.78 -5.29 -6.27
C LYS A 210 -25.88 -4.06 -6.34
N PHE A 211 -24.60 -4.26 -6.06
CA PHE A 211 -23.54 -3.27 -6.08
C PHE A 211 -23.28 -2.76 -7.51
N GLU A 212 -23.26 -1.44 -7.72
CA GLU A 212 -23.04 -0.80 -9.03
C GLU A 212 -21.53 -0.62 -9.27
N GLN A 213 -21.03 -1.10 -10.42
CA GLN A 213 -19.63 -0.95 -10.78
C GLN A 213 -19.29 0.52 -11.03
N LEU A 214 -18.15 0.99 -10.50
CA LEU A 214 -17.71 2.39 -10.62
C LEU A 214 -17.58 2.81 -12.10
N THR A 215 -18.37 3.81 -12.50
CA THR A 215 -18.32 4.41 -13.84
C THR A 215 -17.75 5.82 -13.77
N TRP A 216 -16.68 6.06 -14.52
CA TRP A 216 -16.05 7.37 -14.62
C TRP A 216 -16.74 8.23 -15.66
N ARG A 217 -16.95 9.51 -15.36
CA ARG A 217 -17.50 10.49 -16.31
C ARG A 217 -16.48 10.85 -17.39
N GLN A 218 -15.19 10.59 -17.13
CA GLN A 218 -14.08 10.94 -18.02
C GLN A 218 -14.11 12.44 -18.34
N ALA A 219 -14.27 13.24 -17.29
CA ALA A 219 -14.35 14.68 -17.42
C ALA A 219 -13.04 15.23 -18.00
N GLU A 220 -13.19 16.27 -18.82
CA GLU A 220 -12.14 16.86 -19.63
C GLU A 220 -11.03 17.51 -18.79
N ARG A 221 -9.90 17.75 -19.46
CA ARG A 221 -8.77 18.53 -18.94
C ARG A 221 -8.75 19.90 -19.61
N ALA A 222 -8.12 20.88 -18.98
CA ALA A 222 -7.86 22.14 -19.64
C ALA A 222 -6.77 21.98 -20.72
N THR A 223 -7.04 22.51 -21.92
CA THR A 223 -6.08 22.59 -23.03
C THR A 223 -5.19 23.83 -22.89
N GLU A 224 -5.80 24.95 -22.51
CA GLU A 224 -5.14 26.19 -22.11
C GLU A 224 -5.74 26.62 -20.77
N TRP A 225 -4.90 26.80 -19.75
CA TRP A 225 -5.38 27.18 -18.42
C TRP A 225 -4.69 28.42 -17.89
N ARG A 226 -5.49 29.28 -17.27
CA ARG A 226 -4.99 30.38 -16.48
C ARG A 226 -4.26 29.83 -15.26
N ARG A 227 -3.04 30.33 -15.01
CA ARG A 227 -2.29 29.98 -13.81
C ARG A 227 -3.09 30.27 -12.54
N LEU A 228 -3.12 29.32 -11.62
CA LEU A 228 -3.69 29.52 -10.30
C LEU A 228 -2.87 30.58 -9.53
N LYS A 229 -3.53 31.30 -8.61
CA LYS A 229 -2.87 32.29 -7.74
C LYS A 229 -1.64 31.66 -7.06
N SER A 230 -0.52 32.38 -7.07
CA SER A 230 0.71 31.92 -6.41
C SER A 230 0.46 31.69 -4.92
N LEU A 231 1.04 30.62 -4.40
CA LEU A 231 0.93 30.24 -2.99
C LEU A 231 1.92 31.05 -2.16
N ASN A 232 1.46 31.59 -1.03
CA ASN A 232 2.37 32.12 -0.03
C ASN A 232 2.95 30.94 0.77
N LEU A 233 4.19 30.58 0.45
CA LEU A 233 4.88 29.44 1.07
C LEU A 233 5.52 29.78 2.41
N THR A 234 5.49 31.03 2.88
CA THR A 234 6.13 31.44 4.15
C THR A 234 5.67 30.61 5.34
N ARG A 235 4.35 30.49 5.52
CA ARG A 235 3.76 29.64 6.58
C ARG A 235 4.18 28.18 6.42
N PHE A 236 4.21 27.67 5.19
CA PHE A 236 4.60 26.28 4.92
C PHE A 236 6.07 26.03 5.26
N TYR A 237 6.97 26.96 4.95
CA TYR A 237 8.38 26.88 5.33
C TYR A 237 8.59 27.02 6.85
N LEU A 238 7.80 27.85 7.53
CA LEU A 238 7.81 27.92 8.99
C LEU A 238 7.39 26.59 9.61
N GLU A 239 6.32 25.97 9.09
CA GLU A 239 5.88 24.63 9.54
C GLU A 239 6.96 23.56 9.31
N GLN A 240 7.67 23.61 8.17
CA GLN A 240 8.83 22.74 7.91
C GLN A 240 9.96 22.94 8.92
N ALA A 241 10.34 24.19 9.20
CA ALA A 241 11.38 24.53 10.16
C ALA A 241 10.98 24.07 11.59
N LEU A 242 9.72 24.27 11.97
CA LEU A 242 9.18 23.81 13.25
C LEU A 242 9.26 22.29 13.38
N THR A 243 8.95 21.53 12.33
CA THR A 243 9.09 20.07 12.34
C THR A 243 10.55 19.63 12.54
N VAL A 244 11.51 20.30 11.88
CA VAL A 244 12.95 20.01 12.08
C VAL A 244 13.38 20.33 13.52
N LEU A 245 13.01 21.50 14.04
CA LEU A 245 13.30 21.88 15.42
C LEU A 245 12.66 20.92 16.43
N ALA A 246 11.45 20.44 16.16
CA ALA A 246 10.78 19.45 16.98
C ALA A 246 11.57 18.14 17.02
N PHE A 247 12.11 17.65 15.90
CA PHE A 247 13.00 16.48 15.92
C PHE A 247 14.31 16.73 16.66
N LEU A 248 14.96 17.85 16.41
CA LEU A 248 16.21 18.21 17.09
C LEU A 248 16.02 18.32 18.60
N TRP A 249 14.88 18.81 19.07
CA TRP A 249 14.58 18.86 20.50
C TRP A 249 14.15 17.49 21.05
N PHE A 250 13.26 16.80 20.36
CA PHE A 250 12.60 15.59 20.85
C PHE A 250 13.51 14.36 20.85
N THR A 251 14.30 14.16 19.78
CA THR A 251 15.10 12.94 19.63
C THR A 251 16.19 12.80 20.69
N PRO A 252 17.01 13.81 21.03
CA PRO A 252 17.99 13.70 22.11
C PRO A 252 17.34 13.40 23.47
N ARG A 253 16.21 14.06 23.79
CA ARG A 253 15.48 13.84 25.05
C ARG A 253 14.89 12.44 25.14
N LEU A 254 14.41 11.92 24.02
CA LEU A 254 13.94 10.55 23.94
C LEU A 254 15.09 9.57 24.16
N ILE A 255 16.25 9.78 23.53
CA ILE A 255 17.41 8.90 23.70
C ILE A 255 17.96 8.95 25.13
N GLU A 256 18.08 10.14 25.72
CA GLU A 256 18.42 10.35 27.13
C GLU A 256 17.48 9.57 28.05
N PHE A 257 16.17 9.76 27.89
CA PHE A 257 15.15 9.03 28.65
C PHE A 257 15.26 7.51 28.50
N LEU A 258 15.53 7.01 27.29
CA LEU A 258 15.69 5.58 27.03
C LEU A 258 16.97 5.02 27.67
N MET A 259 18.09 5.75 27.62
CA MET A 259 19.35 5.38 28.25
C MET A 259 19.21 5.31 29.77
N ASP A 260 18.61 6.34 30.38
CA ASP A 260 18.36 6.40 31.82
C ASP A 260 17.43 5.28 32.27
N THR A 261 16.32 5.09 31.56
CA THR A 261 15.36 4.01 31.87
C THR A 261 16.03 2.64 31.76
N THR A 262 16.88 2.43 30.75
CA THR A 262 17.59 1.16 30.57
C THR A 262 18.54 0.89 31.73
N ASN A 263 19.34 1.87 32.14
CA ASN A 263 20.26 1.71 33.27
C ASN A 263 19.51 1.49 34.59
N ASN A 264 18.40 2.20 34.82
CA ASN A 264 17.56 2.00 36.00
C ASN A 264 16.95 0.59 36.05
N VAL A 265 16.52 0.05 34.91
CA VAL A 265 16.03 -1.34 34.83
C VAL A 265 17.17 -2.34 35.07
N LEU A 266 18.36 -2.09 34.52
CA LEU A 266 19.53 -2.95 34.73
C LEU A 266 19.97 -2.98 36.20
N LEU A 267 19.88 -1.86 36.93
CA LEU A 267 20.15 -1.81 38.37
C LEU A 267 19.21 -2.72 39.18
N TRP A 268 17.96 -2.90 38.71
CA TRP A 268 16.99 -3.77 39.35
C TRP A 268 17.22 -5.26 39.04
N LEU A 269 17.95 -5.56 37.96
CA LEU A 269 18.25 -6.93 37.52
C LEU A 269 19.56 -7.42 38.17
N PRO A 270 19.52 -8.44 39.06
CA PRO A 270 20.67 -8.83 39.87
C PRO A 270 21.87 -9.41 39.09
N LEU A 271 21.71 -9.72 37.80
CA LEU A 271 22.74 -10.37 36.96
C LEU A 271 23.45 -9.44 35.96
N LEU A 272 23.01 -8.19 35.77
CA LEU A 272 23.54 -7.32 34.72
C LEU A 272 24.06 -6.01 35.30
N GLN A 273 25.28 -5.61 34.89
CA GLN A 273 25.84 -4.31 35.27
C GLN A 273 25.26 -3.19 34.39
N PRO A 274 25.00 -2.00 34.94
CA PRO A 274 24.61 -0.83 34.14
C PRO A 274 25.65 -0.48 33.09
N LEU A 275 25.19 0.02 31.94
CA LEU A 275 26.06 0.40 30.84
C LEU A 275 26.66 1.78 31.14
N GLN A 276 27.98 1.84 31.32
CA GLN A 276 28.68 3.09 31.67
C GLN A 276 28.50 4.20 30.61
N LEU A 277 28.41 3.82 29.34
CA LEU A 277 28.12 4.75 28.23
C LEU A 277 26.75 5.44 28.39
N PHE A 278 25.81 4.83 29.11
CA PHE A 278 24.45 5.35 29.25
C PHE A 278 24.32 6.45 30.31
N TYR A 279 25.36 6.70 31.11
CA TYR A 279 25.43 7.84 32.02
C TYR A 279 26.00 9.11 31.37
N GLN A 280 26.53 9.01 30.14
CA GLN A 280 27.05 10.16 29.41
C GLN A 280 25.90 10.91 28.74
N ASN A 281 26.00 12.24 28.66
CA ASN A 281 25.03 13.05 27.93
C ASN A 281 25.08 12.72 26.43
N PRO A 282 24.01 12.16 25.82
CA PRO A 282 24.03 11.73 24.42
C PRO A 282 23.78 12.88 23.43
N THR A 283 23.54 14.11 23.91
CA THR A 283 23.02 15.18 23.06
C THR A 283 23.92 15.50 21.86
N GLU A 284 25.23 15.65 22.07
CA GLU A 284 26.17 15.98 21.00
C GLU A 284 26.27 14.85 19.96
N SER A 285 26.38 13.59 20.42
CA SER A 285 26.47 12.42 19.53
C SER A 285 25.17 12.21 18.75
N VAL A 286 24.01 12.48 19.35
CA VAL A 286 22.71 12.45 18.66
C VAL A 286 22.65 13.51 17.58
N TYR A 287 23.07 14.75 17.83
CA TYR A 287 23.08 15.79 16.79
C TYR A 287 23.99 15.45 15.61
N ILE A 288 25.20 14.94 15.89
CA ILE A 288 26.12 14.47 14.84
C ILE A 288 25.45 13.33 14.05
N SER A 289 24.85 12.36 14.74
CA SER A 289 24.16 11.22 14.11
C SER A 289 22.99 11.67 13.23
N LEU A 290 22.17 12.62 13.70
CA LEU A 290 21.07 13.19 12.94
C LEU A 290 21.58 13.94 11.69
N ALA A 291 22.66 14.71 11.80
CA ALA A 291 23.27 15.38 10.66
C ALA A 291 23.81 14.39 9.62
N VAL A 292 24.48 13.32 10.06
CA VAL A 292 24.96 12.24 9.20
C VAL A 292 23.79 11.51 8.52
N LEU A 293 22.75 11.14 9.29
CA LEU A 293 21.54 10.50 8.78
C LEU A 293 20.84 11.38 7.74
N PHE A 294 20.75 12.68 7.98
CA PHE A 294 20.18 13.63 7.03
C PHE A 294 20.93 13.63 5.70
N MET A 295 22.26 13.76 5.75
CA MET A 295 23.10 13.79 4.55
C MET A 295 23.06 12.47 3.78
N LEU A 296 23.08 11.34 4.50
CA LEU A 296 23.07 10.01 3.91
C LEU A 296 21.67 9.49 3.55
N SER A 297 20.60 10.16 3.98
CA SER A 297 19.20 9.75 3.81
C SER A 297 18.84 9.24 2.40
N PRO A 298 19.28 9.83 1.27
CA PRO A 298 18.85 9.37 -0.04
C PRO A 298 19.46 8.03 -0.43
N TRP A 299 20.68 7.73 0.03
CA TRP A 299 21.34 6.47 -0.22
C TRP A 299 20.89 5.39 0.76
N LEU A 300 20.64 5.76 2.03
CA LEU A 300 20.09 4.84 3.02
C LEU A 300 18.68 4.38 2.64
N LEU A 301 17.81 5.29 2.21
CA LEU A 301 16.47 4.94 1.72
C LEU A 301 16.51 4.15 0.40
N ASP A 302 17.39 4.49 -0.54
CA ASP A 302 17.56 3.72 -1.79
C ASP A 302 18.07 2.30 -1.51
N SER A 303 19.00 2.16 -0.55
CA SER A 303 19.50 0.88 -0.05
C SER A 303 18.38 0.06 0.59
N LEU A 304 17.63 0.65 1.53
CA LEU A 304 16.50 0.00 2.20
C LEU A 304 15.45 -0.47 1.18
N LEU A 305 15.03 0.40 0.26
CA LEU A 305 14.04 0.05 -0.76
C LEU A 305 14.55 -1.02 -1.74
N LYS A 306 15.84 -1.01 -2.06
CA LYS A 306 16.45 -2.04 -2.91
C LYS A 306 16.51 -3.40 -2.22
N PHE A 307 16.95 -3.45 -0.97
CA PHE A 307 17.15 -4.71 -0.25
C PHE A 307 15.86 -5.29 0.32
N ALA A 308 15.04 -4.47 1.01
CA ALA A 308 13.80 -4.95 1.64
C ALA A 308 12.65 -5.12 0.63
N TYR A 309 12.61 -4.29 -0.42
CA TYR A 309 11.45 -4.21 -1.33
C TYR A 309 11.79 -4.42 -2.81
N ARG A 310 13.02 -4.85 -3.13
CA ARG A 310 13.47 -5.22 -4.49
C ARG A 310 13.27 -4.10 -5.53
N MET A 311 13.43 -2.85 -5.12
CA MET A 311 13.33 -1.68 -6.00
C MET A 311 14.29 -1.76 -7.20
N LYS A 312 13.80 -1.42 -8.39
CA LYS A 312 14.55 -1.43 -9.65
C LYS A 312 14.64 -0.02 -10.26
N PRO A 313 15.68 0.30 -11.06
CA PRO A 313 15.69 1.53 -11.85
C PRO A 313 14.57 1.55 -12.88
N LEU A 314 13.93 2.71 -13.07
CA LEU A 314 12.96 2.94 -14.14
C LEU A 314 13.59 3.92 -15.15
N PRO A 315 14.06 3.46 -16.31
CA PRO A 315 14.65 4.36 -17.29
C PRO A 315 13.57 5.30 -17.85
N MET A 316 13.97 6.52 -18.20
CA MET A 316 13.07 7.54 -18.74
C MET A 316 12.35 7.08 -20.02
N THR A 317 12.98 6.19 -20.80
CA THR A 317 12.39 5.55 -21.98
C THR A 317 11.26 4.58 -21.63
N ALA A 318 11.37 3.85 -20.52
CA ALA A 318 10.28 3.01 -20.03
C ALA A 318 9.11 3.88 -19.55
N LEU A 319 9.37 4.96 -18.81
CA LEU A 319 8.31 5.90 -18.42
C LEU A 319 7.61 6.50 -19.64
N PHE A 320 8.33 6.83 -20.71
CA PHE A 320 7.73 7.33 -21.95
C PHE A 320 6.67 6.39 -22.54
N ASN A 321 6.86 5.07 -22.38
CA ASN A 321 5.90 4.08 -22.87
C ASN A 321 4.62 4.00 -22.01
N TYR A 322 4.70 4.36 -20.72
CA TYR A 322 3.55 4.43 -19.83
C TYR A 322 2.82 5.78 -19.91
N SER A 323 3.59 6.88 -19.93
CA SER A 323 3.06 8.23 -20.04
C SER A 323 4.06 9.17 -20.69
N GLN A 324 3.74 9.63 -21.90
CA GLN A 324 4.55 10.60 -22.63
C GLN A 324 4.44 11.97 -21.94
N GLU A 325 3.27 12.29 -21.41
CA GLU A 325 3.02 13.53 -20.70
C GLU A 325 3.82 13.64 -19.40
N ALA A 326 3.88 12.58 -18.59
CA ALA A 326 4.73 12.53 -17.39
C ALA A 326 6.19 12.88 -17.73
N ASN A 327 6.67 12.31 -18.84
CA ASN A 327 8.04 12.53 -19.30
C ASN A 327 8.30 13.99 -19.69
N ARG A 328 7.37 14.57 -20.45
CA ARG A 328 7.43 15.98 -20.87
C ARG A 328 7.40 16.92 -19.67
N ILE A 329 6.50 16.68 -18.70
CA ILE A 329 6.37 17.51 -17.49
C ILE A 329 7.68 17.50 -16.70
N LEU A 330 8.24 16.31 -16.43
CA LEU A 330 9.48 16.19 -15.67
C LEU A 330 10.64 16.93 -16.34
N ARG A 331 10.81 16.76 -17.66
CA ARG A 331 11.87 17.44 -18.42
C ARG A 331 11.69 18.95 -18.41
N ASN A 332 10.50 19.44 -18.74
CA ASN A 332 10.22 20.87 -18.81
C ASN A 332 10.40 21.54 -17.45
N TYR A 333 9.91 20.91 -16.38
CA TYR A 333 10.03 21.45 -15.03
C TYR A 333 11.49 21.55 -14.57
N CYS A 334 12.29 20.51 -14.87
CA CYS A 334 13.71 20.50 -14.53
C CYS A 334 14.51 21.52 -15.39
N GLN A 335 14.22 21.62 -16.68
CA GLN A 335 14.86 22.57 -17.59
C GLN A 335 14.60 24.03 -17.17
N GLN A 336 13.37 24.38 -16.83
CA GLN A 336 13.02 25.73 -16.37
C GLN A 336 13.79 26.16 -15.10
N ARG A 337 14.24 25.20 -14.29
CA ARG A 337 14.95 25.44 -13.03
C ARG A 337 16.44 25.10 -13.10
N ASN A 338 16.97 24.74 -14.27
CA ASN A 338 18.35 24.26 -14.45
C ASN A 338 18.70 23.08 -13.52
N TRP A 339 17.75 22.16 -13.31
CA TRP A 339 17.91 20.97 -12.48
C TRP A 339 18.15 19.72 -13.34
N LYS A 340 18.86 18.74 -12.76
CA LYS A 340 18.92 17.38 -13.31
C LYS A 340 17.59 16.68 -13.05
N VAL A 341 17.14 15.87 -14.00
CA VAL A 341 15.94 15.04 -13.82
C VAL A 341 16.18 14.07 -12.65
N PRO A 342 15.25 13.96 -11.67
CA PRO A 342 15.36 13.03 -10.56
C PRO A 342 15.53 11.58 -11.02
N ALA A 343 16.22 10.78 -10.21
CA ALA A 343 16.38 9.36 -10.51
C ALA A 343 15.03 8.65 -10.33
N LEU A 344 14.55 8.00 -11.39
CA LEU A 344 13.29 7.28 -11.38
C LEU A 344 13.50 5.80 -11.02
N ARG A 345 12.64 5.28 -10.14
CA ARG A 345 12.67 3.88 -9.69
C ARG A 345 11.27 3.28 -9.71
N VAL A 346 11.21 1.95 -9.76
CA VAL A 346 9.97 1.17 -9.71
C VAL A 346 10.03 0.09 -8.63
N LEU A 347 8.93 -0.08 -7.88
CA LEU A 347 8.74 -1.14 -6.89
C LEU A 347 7.85 -2.26 -7.47
N PRO A 348 8.24 -3.54 -7.35
CA PRO A 348 7.49 -4.68 -7.88
C PRO A 348 6.32 -5.07 -6.95
N THR A 349 5.39 -4.15 -6.69
CA THR A 349 4.17 -4.36 -5.88
C THR A 349 2.95 -3.91 -6.65
N ASN A 350 1.81 -4.58 -6.44
CA ASN A 350 0.53 -4.26 -7.06
C ASN A 350 -0.20 -3.12 -6.32
N ALA A 351 0.18 -2.82 -5.06
CA ALA A 351 -0.33 -1.63 -4.38
C ALA A 351 0.13 -0.37 -5.15
N PRO A 352 -0.78 0.53 -5.55
CA PRO A 352 -0.43 1.75 -6.26
C PRO A 352 0.21 2.76 -5.30
N ILE A 353 1.52 2.97 -5.42
CA ILE A 353 2.34 3.78 -4.50
C ILE A 353 3.18 4.76 -5.32
N ALA A 354 3.31 5.98 -4.82
CA ALA A 354 4.30 6.96 -5.28
C ALA A 354 4.97 7.60 -4.05
N ILE A 355 6.29 7.70 -4.06
CA ILE A 355 7.07 8.35 -3.00
C ILE A 355 8.23 9.14 -3.60
N THR A 356 8.54 10.27 -3.00
CA THR A 356 9.68 11.12 -3.36
C THR A 356 10.56 11.34 -2.13
N TYR A 357 11.88 11.17 -2.29
CA TYR A 357 12.85 11.41 -1.23
C TYR A 357 14.20 11.91 -1.76
N GLY A 358 14.96 12.57 -0.87
CA GLY A 358 16.22 13.26 -1.14
C GLY A 358 16.40 14.48 -0.23
N TRP A 359 17.60 15.07 -0.21
CA TRP A 359 17.86 16.34 0.49
C TRP A 359 18.28 17.49 -0.44
N LEU A 360 18.54 17.20 -1.72
CA LEU A 360 18.77 18.19 -2.78
C LEU A 360 18.08 17.74 -4.06
N PRO A 361 17.65 18.68 -4.94
CA PRO A 361 17.06 18.35 -6.23
C PRO A 361 17.92 17.42 -7.09
N ARG A 362 19.26 17.59 -7.05
CA ARG A 362 20.20 16.70 -7.77
C ARG A 362 20.25 15.26 -7.25
N PHE A 363 19.83 15.04 -6.00
CA PHE A 363 19.78 13.74 -5.33
C PHE A 363 18.34 13.27 -5.09
N ALA A 364 17.35 13.94 -5.70
CA ALA A 364 15.96 13.54 -5.61
C ALA A 364 15.74 12.21 -6.34
N ARG A 365 14.93 11.36 -5.73
CA ARG A 365 14.48 10.08 -6.29
C ARG A 365 12.96 10.07 -6.25
N ILE A 366 12.35 9.69 -7.38
CA ILE A 366 10.91 9.46 -7.48
C ILE A 366 10.73 7.97 -7.68
N VAL A 367 10.03 7.33 -6.76
CA VAL A 367 9.77 5.89 -6.78
C VAL A 367 8.28 5.67 -6.92
N VAL A 368 7.88 4.90 -7.93
CA VAL A 368 6.50 4.48 -8.15
C VAL A 368 6.40 2.97 -8.06
N SER A 369 5.21 2.41 -7.83
CA SER A 369 5.02 0.97 -7.92
C SER A 369 4.58 0.54 -9.32
N GLN A 370 4.79 -0.74 -9.63
CA GLN A 370 4.27 -1.36 -10.85
C GLN A 370 2.75 -1.31 -10.89
N GLY A 371 2.08 -1.55 -9.75
CA GLY A 371 0.63 -1.43 -9.63
C GLY A 371 0.10 -0.02 -9.93
N LEU A 372 0.86 1.04 -9.63
CA LEU A 372 0.48 2.39 -10.01
C LEU A 372 0.53 2.59 -11.53
N LEU A 373 1.60 2.11 -12.18
CA LEU A 373 1.77 2.22 -13.63
C LEU A 373 0.77 1.38 -14.41
N ASP A 374 0.32 0.25 -13.85
CA ASP A 374 -0.62 -0.66 -14.51
C ASP A 374 -2.09 -0.27 -14.31
N GLN A 375 -2.43 0.37 -13.19
CA GLN A 375 -3.82 0.72 -12.84
C GLN A 375 -4.25 2.13 -13.28
N LEU A 376 -3.29 3.06 -13.40
CA LEU A 376 -3.57 4.44 -13.80
C LEU A 376 -3.42 4.64 -15.31
N SER A 377 -4.24 5.52 -15.89
CA SER A 377 -4.11 5.93 -17.29
C SER A 377 -2.93 6.90 -17.50
N GLU A 378 -2.53 7.12 -18.75
CA GLU A 378 -1.40 7.99 -19.10
C GLU A 378 -1.47 9.39 -18.46
N ASP A 379 -2.65 10.01 -18.46
CA ASP A 379 -2.88 11.34 -17.89
C ASP A 379 -2.88 11.32 -16.35
N GLU A 380 -3.41 10.26 -15.73
CA GLU A 380 -3.39 10.04 -14.29
C GLU A 380 -1.95 9.84 -13.78
N ILE A 381 -1.14 9.05 -14.50
CA ILE A 381 0.30 8.89 -14.23
C ILE A 381 1.01 10.24 -14.32
N ALA A 382 0.73 11.02 -15.36
CA ALA A 382 1.34 12.35 -15.54
C ALA A 382 1.06 13.29 -14.38
N VAL A 383 -0.17 13.30 -13.88
CA VAL A 383 -0.57 14.10 -12.73
C VAL A 383 0.11 13.64 -11.44
N ILE A 384 0.26 12.33 -11.21
CA ILE A 384 1.02 11.82 -10.05
C ILE A 384 2.50 12.23 -10.14
N TYR A 385 3.14 12.08 -11.30
CA TYR A 385 4.52 12.56 -11.47
C TYR A 385 4.65 14.08 -11.32
N ALA A 386 3.66 14.86 -11.77
CA ALA A 386 3.60 16.30 -11.56
C ALA A 386 3.50 16.67 -10.08
N ARG A 387 2.75 15.89 -9.30
CA ARG A 387 2.67 16.02 -7.84
C ARG A 387 3.99 15.69 -7.16
N GLU A 388 4.62 14.60 -7.54
CA GLU A 388 5.90 14.16 -6.97
C GLU A 388 7.03 15.15 -7.29
N ILE A 389 7.12 15.68 -8.52
CA ILE A 389 8.12 16.73 -8.85
C ILE A 389 7.80 18.08 -8.20
N ALA A 390 6.51 18.38 -7.96
CA ALA A 390 6.13 19.58 -7.23
C ALA A 390 6.69 19.58 -5.80
N SER A 391 6.70 18.42 -5.13
CA SER A 391 7.32 18.25 -3.81
C SER A 391 8.81 18.65 -3.85
N VAL A 392 9.55 18.20 -4.87
CA VAL A 392 10.94 18.61 -5.10
C VAL A 392 11.07 20.13 -5.26
N GLY A 393 10.13 20.74 -5.98
CA GLY A 393 10.04 22.19 -6.15
C GLY A 393 9.79 22.99 -4.87
N GLN A 394 9.07 22.39 -3.93
CA GLN A 394 8.61 23.00 -2.68
C GLN A 394 9.54 22.72 -1.50
N TRP A 395 10.57 21.88 -1.71
CA TRP A 395 11.55 21.47 -0.71
C TRP A 395 10.99 20.70 0.49
N ASP A 396 9.71 20.31 0.48
CA ASP A 396 9.12 19.50 1.54
C ASP A 396 9.70 18.09 1.59
N PHE A 397 10.06 17.52 0.42
CA PHE A 397 10.70 16.21 0.31
C PHE A 397 11.99 16.11 1.14
N LEU A 398 12.71 17.21 1.37
CA LEU A 398 13.91 17.26 2.22
C LEU A 398 13.57 16.91 3.67
N VAL A 399 12.60 17.62 4.25
CA VAL A 399 12.19 17.42 5.64
C VAL A 399 11.50 16.05 5.79
N MET A 400 10.71 15.66 4.80
CA MET A 400 10.04 14.36 4.81
C MET A 400 11.01 13.19 4.67
N SER A 401 12.13 13.35 3.95
CA SER A 401 13.18 12.32 3.85
C SER A 401 13.94 12.15 5.17
N PHE A 402 14.20 13.26 5.85
CA PHE A 402 14.80 13.25 7.20
C PHE A 402 13.90 12.52 8.20
N ALA A 403 12.63 12.92 8.24
CA ALA A 403 11.61 12.26 9.06
C ALA A 403 11.47 10.76 8.73
N ALA A 404 11.45 10.42 7.43
CA ALA A 404 11.35 9.04 6.98
C ALA A 404 12.54 8.22 7.47
N ILE A 405 13.79 8.67 7.33
CA ILE A 405 14.93 7.87 7.78
C ILE A 405 14.95 7.67 9.30
N ILE A 406 14.60 8.70 10.09
CA ILE A 406 14.51 8.60 11.56
C ILE A 406 13.44 7.58 11.97
N THR A 407 12.25 7.65 11.37
CA THR A 407 11.13 6.74 11.69
C THR A 407 11.33 5.33 11.13
N GLN A 408 12.07 5.18 10.04
CA GLN A 408 12.37 3.87 9.46
C GLN A 408 13.29 3.03 10.34
N ILE A 409 14.22 3.62 11.10
CA ILE A 409 15.12 2.86 12.00
C ILE A 409 14.33 1.98 13.00
N PRO A 410 13.45 2.53 13.86
CA PRO A 410 12.66 1.71 14.78
C PRO A 410 11.64 0.85 14.05
N TYR A 411 11.09 1.29 12.91
CA TYR A 411 10.16 0.46 12.13
C TYR A 411 10.82 -0.80 11.57
N GLN A 412 12.03 -0.68 11.01
CA GLN A 412 12.78 -1.82 10.51
C GLN A 412 13.24 -2.73 11.65
N LEU A 413 13.62 -2.17 12.81
CA LEU A 413 13.93 -2.96 13.99
C LEU A 413 12.73 -3.79 14.45
N TYR A 414 11.53 -3.20 14.49
CA TYR A 414 10.27 -3.91 14.73
C TYR A 414 10.05 -5.02 13.69
N TRP A 415 10.11 -4.70 12.40
CA TRP A 415 9.78 -5.64 11.34
C TRP A 415 10.76 -6.81 11.30
N GLN A 416 12.06 -6.55 11.41
CA GLN A 416 13.10 -7.58 11.36
C GLN A 416 13.10 -8.46 12.61
N SER A 417 12.89 -7.88 13.80
CA SER A 417 12.79 -8.67 15.04
C SER A 417 11.55 -9.57 15.02
N ALA A 418 10.41 -9.07 14.54
CA ALA A 418 9.21 -9.89 14.36
C ALA A 418 9.45 -11.07 13.39
N GLN A 419 9.97 -10.78 12.21
CA GLN A 419 10.27 -11.79 11.20
C GLN A 419 11.33 -12.79 11.66
N TRP A 420 12.33 -12.36 12.43
CA TRP A 420 13.34 -13.26 12.98
C TRP A 420 12.73 -14.30 13.90
N VAL A 421 11.89 -13.89 14.86
CA VAL A 421 11.25 -14.82 15.82
C VAL A 421 10.38 -15.83 15.09
N GLU A 422 9.62 -15.39 14.08
CA GLU A 422 8.76 -16.25 13.27
C GLU A 422 9.57 -17.26 12.44
N GLN A 423 10.70 -16.84 11.85
CA GLN A 423 11.52 -17.68 10.97
C GLN A 423 12.49 -18.58 11.74
N SER A 424 12.90 -18.20 12.96
CA SER A 424 13.94 -18.89 13.72
C SER A 424 13.45 -20.14 14.43
N GLY A 425 12.14 -20.27 14.71
CA GLY A 425 11.53 -21.43 15.38
C GLY A 425 11.81 -22.76 14.69
N ASP A 426 11.82 -22.78 13.36
CA ASP A 426 12.12 -23.97 12.54
C ASP A 426 13.57 -24.06 12.07
N LEU A 427 14.38 -23.03 12.35
CA LEU A 427 15.70 -22.88 11.72
C LEU A 427 16.65 -24.02 12.11
N ILE A 428 16.58 -24.50 13.35
CA ILE A 428 17.38 -25.65 13.84
C ILE A 428 17.01 -26.94 13.11
N ASN A 429 15.73 -27.11 12.74
CA ASN A 429 15.23 -28.29 12.05
C ASN A 429 15.53 -28.28 10.54
N ARG A 430 15.76 -27.09 9.96
CA ARG A 430 16.11 -26.90 8.55
C ARG A 430 17.62 -26.96 8.27
N LEU A 431 18.46 -27.12 9.29
CA LEU A 431 19.91 -27.23 9.11
C LEU A 431 20.29 -28.56 8.44
N PRO A 432 21.21 -28.56 7.46
CA PRO A 432 21.68 -29.79 6.81
C PRO A 432 22.29 -30.77 7.82
N GLU A 433 22.12 -32.08 7.64
CA GLU A 433 22.74 -33.11 8.49
C GLU A 433 24.28 -33.05 8.54
N LYS A 434 24.90 -32.35 7.57
CA LYS A 434 26.35 -32.10 7.52
C LYS A 434 26.84 -31.08 8.56
N VAL A 435 25.94 -30.39 9.27
CA VAL A 435 26.31 -29.43 10.31
C VAL A 435 26.76 -30.19 11.56
N PRO A 436 27.94 -29.87 12.13
CA PRO A 436 28.43 -30.56 13.33
C PRO A 436 27.44 -30.48 14.50
N ASN A 437 27.26 -31.59 15.22
CA ASN A 437 26.33 -31.68 16.35
C ASN A 437 26.57 -30.62 17.43
N PHE A 438 27.83 -30.20 17.63
CA PHE A 438 28.16 -29.13 18.59
C PHE A 438 27.54 -27.78 18.18
N VAL A 439 27.56 -27.44 16.89
CA VAL A 439 26.98 -26.19 16.37
C VAL A 439 25.47 -26.20 16.55
N ARG A 440 24.83 -27.34 16.25
CA ARG A 440 23.38 -27.52 16.43
C ARG A 440 22.97 -27.34 17.90
N SER A 441 23.76 -27.91 18.81
CA SER A 441 23.53 -27.78 20.26
C SER A 441 23.67 -26.32 20.73
N ILE A 442 24.70 -25.61 20.27
CA ILE A 442 24.88 -24.17 20.58
C ILE A 442 23.70 -23.34 20.04
N LEU A 443 23.28 -23.56 18.79
CA LEU A 443 22.15 -22.85 18.21
C LEU A 443 20.84 -23.13 18.97
N SER A 444 20.62 -24.36 19.43
CA SER A 444 19.43 -24.69 20.24
C SER A 444 19.38 -23.98 21.60
N LEU A 445 20.52 -23.57 22.14
CA LEU A 445 20.58 -22.78 23.37
C LEU A 445 20.44 -21.28 23.08
N ILE A 446 21.09 -20.78 22.03
CA ILE A 446 21.14 -19.34 21.71
C ILE A 446 19.83 -18.83 21.12
N ILE A 447 19.19 -19.59 20.22
CA ILE A 447 18.00 -19.12 19.48
C ILE A 447 16.83 -18.76 20.41
N PRO A 448 16.46 -19.59 21.41
CA PRO A 448 15.40 -19.23 22.36
C PRO A 448 15.69 -17.96 23.15
N ILE A 449 16.95 -17.75 23.56
CA ILE A 449 17.38 -16.55 24.29
C ILE A 449 17.22 -15.32 23.39
N LEU A 450 17.72 -15.38 22.15
CA LEU A 450 17.56 -14.30 21.17
C LEU A 450 16.08 -14.03 20.86
N ASN A 451 15.27 -15.07 20.73
CA ASN A 451 13.83 -14.92 20.49
C ASN A 451 13.12 -14.24 21.65
N GLY A 452 13.48 -14.56 22.90
CA GLY A 452 12.99 -13.87 24.09
C GLY A 452 13.31 -12.37 24.05
N ILE A 453 14.54 -12.01 23.68
CA ILE A 453 14.97 -10.62 23.52
C ILE A 453 14.15 -9.91 22.42
N PHE A 454 14.04 -10.50 21.23
CA PHE A 454 13.33 -9.89 20.11
C PHE A 454 11.81 -9.78 20.31
N THR A 455 11.22 -10.68 21.10
CA THR A 455 9.81 -10.62 21.50
C THR A 455 9.51 -9.34 22.30
N ILE A 456 10.46 -8.84 23.08
CA ILE A 456 10.33 -7.59 23.85
C ILE A 456 10.68 -6.37 22.96
N ILE A 457 11.76 -6.46 22.17
CA ILE A 457 12.23 -5.36 21.32
C ILE A 457 11.20 -4.98 20.25
N SER A 458 10.50 -5.95 19.67
CA SER A 458 9.55 -5.73 18.59
C SER A 458 8.41 -4.74 18.94
N PRO A 459 7.55 -4.99 19.94
CA PRO A 459 6.46 -4.08 20.29
C PRO A 459 6.99 -2.72 20.81
N PHE A 460 8.12 -2.72 21.52
CA PHE A 460 8.76 -1.49 21.97
C PHE A 460 9.20 -0.61 20.80
N SER A 461 9.86 -1.21 19.80
CA SER A 461 10.31 -0.52 18.59
C SER A 461 9.12 0.00 17.76
N TYR A 462 8.02 -0.74 17.73
CA TYR A 462 6.78 -0.28 17.09
C TYR A 462 6.18 0.94 17.80
N GLY A 463 6.14 0.94 19.14
CA GLY A 463 5.74 2.10 19.94
C GLY A 463 6.63 3.32 19.68
N LEU A 464 7.95 3.11 19.61
CA LEU A 464 8.92 4.14 19.28
C LEU A 464 8.70 4.74 17.88
N TYR A 465 8.42 3.89 16.87
CA TYR A 465 8.03 4.33 15.52
C TYR A 465 6.78 5.22 15.56
N ARG A 466 5.74 4.81 16.30
CA ARG A 466 4.48 5.57 16.44
C ARG A 466 4.72 6.94 17.06
N ILE A 467 5.55 7.04 18.09
CA ILE A 467 5.89 8.28 18.79
C ILE A 467 6.71 9.22 17.90
N LEU A 468 7.77 8.71 17.24
CA LEU A 468 8.65 9.51 16.39
C LEU A 468 7.94 10.05 15.13
N ARG A 469 6.82 9.46 14.73
CA ARG A 469 5.97 9.97 13.64
C ARG A 469 5.21 11.25 14.03
N LEU A 470 4.88 11.47 15.30
CA LEU A 470 3.99 12.57 15.73
C LEU A 470 4.41 13.96 15.25
N PRO A 471 5.70 14.39 15.33
CA PRO A 471 6.12 15.73 14.91
C PRO A 471 5.89 16.03 13.43
N THR A 472 5.68 14.99 12.61
CA THR A 472 5.58 15.10 11.15
C THR A 472 4.14 15.13 10.65
N LEU A 473 3.18 14.72 11.46
CA LEU A 473 1.80 14.51 11.01
C LEU A 473 1.19 15.79 10.42
N TRP A 474 1.42 16.93 11.08
CA TRP A 474 0.92 18.23 10.59
C TRP A 474 1.50 18.60 9.22
N LEU A 475 2.82 18.53 9.08
CA LEU A 475 3.51 18.83 7.83
C LEU A 475 3.10 17.86 6.72
N SER A 476 2.99 16.57 7.04
CA SER A 476 2.55 15.50 6.14
C SER A 476 1.17 15.79 5.55
N ARG A 477 0.22 16.31 6.34
CA ARG A 477 -1.10 16.68 5.81
C ARG A 477 -1.03 17.92 4.92
N ARG A 478 -0.32 18.96 5.38
CA ARG A 478 -0.23 20.25 4.68
C ARG A 478 0.43 20.12 3.32
N ARG A 479 1.54 19.37 3.20
CA ARG A 479 2.24 19.20 1.92
C ARG A 479 1.35 18.64 0.81
N VAL A 480 0.42 17.74 1.14
CA VAL A 480 -0.48 17.11 0.17
C VAL A 480 -1.28 18.17 -0.59
N TYR A 481 -1.84 19.17 0.08
CA TYR A 481 -2.59 20.26 -0.57
C TYR A 481 -1.71 21.11 -1.50
N TYR A 482 -0.46 21.39 -1.12
CA TYR A 482 0.48 22.16 -1.94
C TYR A 482 0.92 21.40 -3.18
N SER A 483 1.24 20.11 -3.03
CA SER A 483 1.63 19.23 -4.14
C SER A 483 0.46 19.02 -5.09
N ASP A 484 -0.75 18.75 -4.59
CA ASP A 484 -1.96 18.56 -5.40
C ASP A 484 -2.28 19.82 -6.23
N ARG A 485 -2.29 21.00 -5.61
CA ARG A 485 -2.52 22.28 -6.33
C ARG A 485 -1.48 22.53 -7.42
N THR A 486 -0.21 22.26 -7.11
CA THR A 486 0.88 22.50 -8.06
C THR A 486 0.81 21.49 -9.20
N ALA A 487 0.48 20.23 -8.93
CA ALA A 487 0.22 19.22 -9.96
C ALA A 487 -0.87 19.69 -10.92
N CYS A 488 -2.02 20.15 -10.43
CA CYS A 488 -3.08 20.70 -11.26
C CYS A 488 -2.60 21.88 -12.11
N ASN A 489 -1.82 22.80 -11.54
CA ASN A 489 -1.31 23.96 -12.26
C ASN A 489 -0.23 23.59 -13.31
N LEU A 490 0.45 22.44 -13.15
CA LEU A 490 1.43 21.93 -14.11
C LEU A 490 0.79 21.13 -15.26
N THR A 491 -0.31 20.42 -14.99
CA THR A 491 -0.95 19.53 -15.98
C THR A 491 -2.22 20.10 -16.62
N GLY A 492 -2.87 21.07 -15.96
CA GLY A 492 -4.21 21.52 -16.32
C GLY A 492 -5.30 20.45 -16.11
N ASN A 493 -5.00 19.38 -15.36
CA ASN A 493 -5.86 18.20 -15.25
C ASN A 493 -6.24 17.90 -13.78
N PRO A 494 -7.19 18.65 -13.19
CA PRO A 494 -7.68 18.39 -11.84
C PRO A 494 -8.56 17.12 -11.77
N ASN A 495 -9.31 16.82 -12.84
CA ASN A 495 -10.14 15.61 -12.93
C ASN A 495 -9.28 14.33 -12.96
N GLY A 496 -8.16 14.33 -13.68
CA GLY A 496 -7.19 13.24 -13.66
C GLY A 496 -6.59 12.99 -12.27
N LEU A 497 -6.36 14.05 -11.48
CA LEU A 497 -5.91 13.88 -10.09
C LEU A 497 -7.01 13.24 -9.23
N THR A 498 -8.26 13.67 -9.39
CA THR A 498 -9.42 13.08 -8.70
C THR A 498 -9.53 11.58 -8.98
N ARG A 499 -9.46 11.18 -10.27
CA ARG A 499 -9.48 9.76 -10.65
C ARG A 499 -8.31 9.00 -10.07
N ALA A 500 -7.09 9.56 -10.16
CA ALA A 500 -5.89 8.93 -9.63
C ALA A 500 -5.96 8.69 -8.11
N ILE A 501 -6.38 9.67 -7.31
CA ILE A 501 -6.51 9.53 -5.85
C ILE A 501 -7.47 8.39 -5.48
N VAL A 502 -8.64 8.36 -6.11
CA VAL A 502 -9.66 7.33 -5.83
C VAL A 502 -9.19 5.96 -6.29
N LYS A 503 -8.62 5.83 -7.50
CA LYS A 503 -8.06 4.57 -8.00
C LYS A 503 -6.93 4.06 -7.13
N ILE A 504 -6.06 4.96 -6.63
CA ILE A 504 -5.02 4.61 -5.67
C ILE A 504 -5.65 4.03 -4.38
N ALA A 505 -6.68 4.68 -3.84
CA ALA A 505 -7.35 4.20 -2.63
C ALA A 505 -7.99 2.81 -2.85
N ILE A 506 -8.69 2.61 -3.97
CA ILE A 506 -9.29 1.32 -4.35
C ILE A 506 -8.21 0.24 -4.54
N GLY A 507 -7.15 0.55 -5.28
CA GLY A 507 -6.05 -0.38 -5.55
C GLY A 507 -5.29 -0.77 -4.28
N MET A 508 -5.08 0.16 -3.35
CA MET A 508 -4.49 -0.12 -2.04
C MET A 508 -5.40 -1.04 -1.20
N ALA A 509 -6.71 -0.75 -1.12
CA ALA A 509 -7.64 -1.58 -0.38
C ALA A 509 -7.72 -3.01 -0.95
N LYS A 510 -7.71 -3.13 -2.28
CA LYS A 510 -7.71 -4.42 -2.98
C LYS A 510 -6.45 -5.23 -2.68
N GLU A 511 -5.27 -4.60 -2.66
CA GLU A 511 -4.04 -5.30 -2.29
C GLU A 511 -4.10 -5.78 -0.83
N ILE A 512 -4.54 -4.92 0.10
CA ILE A 512 -4.66 -5.29 1.52
C ILE A 512 -5.64 -6.45 1.69
N GLN A 513 -6.75 -6.48 0.94
CA GLN A 513 -7.70 -7.59 0.96
C GLN A 513 -7.09 -8.93 0.51
N GLN A 514 -6.14 -8.88 -0.43
CA GLN A 514 -5.56 -10.06 -1.08
C GLN A 514 -4.30 -10.57 -0.38
N GLN A 515 -3.41 -9.68 0.05
CA GLN A 515 -2.08 -10.01 0.59
C GLN A 515 -1.85 -9.52 2.02
N GLY A 516 -2.82 -8.83 2.63
CA GLY A 516 -2.66 -8.18 3.93
C GLY A 516 -1.85 -6.88 3.88
N THR A 517 -1.65 -6.24 5.03
CA THR A 517 -0.96 -4.96 5.11
C THR A 517 0.56 -5.17 5.01
N SER A 518 1.15 -4.90 3.84
CA SER A 518 2.61 -4.98 3.67
C SER A 518 3.37 -3.97 4.55
N SER A 519 4.62 -4.29 4.90
CA SER A 519 5.45 -3.37 5.70
C SER A 519 5.79 -2.07 4.96
N LEU A 520 5.78 -2.11 3.62
CA LEU A 520 5.95 -0.92 2.78
C LEU A 520 4.83 0.09 2.99
N LEU A 521 3.57 -0.39 3.03
CA LEU A 521 2.37 0.46 3.13
C LEU A 521 2.27 1.19 4.46
N GLU A 522 2.72 0.58 5.55
CA GLU A 522 2.70 1.20 6.87
C GLU A 522 3.97 2.02 7.14
N GLY A 523 5.15 1.46 6.84
CA GLY A 523 6.42 2.13 7.09
C GLY A 523 6.56 3.44 6.32
N PHE A 524 6.14 3.47 5.06
CA PHE A 524 6.29 4.64 4.17
C PHE A 524 5.01 5.48 4.02
N ASP A 525 3.97 5.21 4.81
CA ASP A 525 2.67 5.91 4.76
C ASP A 525 2.85 7.44 4.74
N LEU A 526 3.78 7.99 5.52
CA LEU A 526 4.10 9.43 5.56
C LEU A 526 4.43 10.07 4.21
N LEU A 527 5.00 9.31 3.26
CA LEU A 527 5.45 9.84 1.97
C LEU A 527 4.43 9.70 0.85
N MET A 528 3.46 8.80 1.01
CA MET A 528 2.52 8.39 -0.04
C MET A 528 1.54 9.51 -0.43
N PRO A 529 0.85 9.39 -1.58
CA PRO A 529 -0.22 10.30 -1.97
C PRO A 529 -1.52 10.08 -1.20
N VAL A 530 -1.79 8.85 -0.77
CA VAL A 530 -2.99 8.43 -0.04
C VAL A 530 -2.55 7.51 1.09
N SER A 531 -3.15 7.66 2.28
CA SER A 531 -2.85 6.78 3.40
C SER A 531 -3.42 5.39 3.18
N SER A 532 -2.66 4.35 3.52
CA SER A 532 -3.16 2.96 3.55
C SER A 532 -4.35 2.81 4.52
N SER A 533 -4.34 3.52 5.64
CA SER A 533 -5.42 3.46 6.65
C SER A 533 -6.71 4.14 6.19
N GLN A 534 -6.62 5.26 5.45
CA GLN A 534 -7.81 5.90 4.85
C GLN A 534 -8.32 5.10 3.66
N ALA A 535 -7.40 4.58 2.84
CA ALA A 535 -7.72 3.77 1.67
C ALA A 535 -8.46 2.49 2.04
N LEU A 536 -8.14 1.85 3.17
CA LEU A 536 -8.71 0.56 3.57
C LEU A 536 -10.23 0.51 3.47
N THR A 537 -10.93 1.34 4.25
CA THR A 537 -12.40 1.33 4.30
C THR A 537 -13.01 2.10 3.13
N PHE A 538 -12.48 3.28 2.80
CA PHE A 538 -13.04 4.06 1.68
C PHE A 538 -12.87 3.33 0.35
N GLY A 539 -11.68 2.81 0.06
CA GLY A 539 -11.35 2.15 -1.20
C GLY A 539 -12.04 0.80 -1.38
N SER A 540 -12.21 0.01 -0.31
CA SER A 540 -12.95 -1.26 -0.39
C SER A 540 -14.44 -1.01 -0.68
N VAL A 541 -15.07 -0.08 0.04
CA VAL A 541 -16.49 0.26 -0.17
C VAL A 541 -16.73 0.96 -1.51
N ALA A 542 -15.83 1.86 -1.93
CA ALA A 542 -15.95 2.58 -3.20
C ALA A 542 -15.84 1.67 -4.43
N ALA A 543 -15.08 0.57 -4.34
CA ALA A 543 -14.94 -0.39 -5.43
C ALA A 543 -16.27 -1.07 -5.79
N ASP A 544 -17.06 -1.42 -4.76
CA ASP A 544 -18.30 -2.17 -4.92
C ASP A 544 -19.52 -1.24 -5.01
N TYR A 545 -19.58 -0.16 -4.24
CA TYR A 545 -20.76 0.71 -4.17
C TYR A 545 -20.96 1.65 -5.37
N GLY A 546 -19.87 2.06 -6.03
CA GLY A 546 -19.91 2.87 -7.26
C GLY A 546 -20.28 4.36 -7.08
N LYS A 547 -21.07 4.73 -6.07
CA LYS A 547 -21.48 6.13 -5.79
C LYS A 547 -20.55 6.78 -4.76
N ILE A 548 -19.41 7.27 -5.24
CA ILE A 548 -18.37 7.87 -4.39
C ILE A 548 -18.88 9.11 -3.64
N GLU A 549 -19.72 9.93 -4.27
CA GLU A 549 -20.14 11.22 -3.73
C GLU A 549 -20.97 11.10 -2.44
N SER A 550 -21.62 9.97 -2.18
CA SER A 550 -22.32 9.77 -0.90
C SER A 550 -21.38 9.27 0.19
N LEU A 551 -20.34 8.49 -0.14
CA LEU A 551 -19.33 8.05 0.84
C LEU A 551 -18.56 9.23 1.44
N LEU A 552 -18.43 10.32 0.69
CA LEU A 552 -17.74 11.55 1.10
C LEU A 552 -18.64 12.50 1.92
N THR A 553 -19.88 12.13 2.25
CA THR A 553 -20.82 13.06 2.93
C THR A 553 -20.26 13.55 4.26
N TRP A 554 -19.73 12.65 5.10
CA TRP A 554 -19.07 13.04 6.36
C TRP A 554 -17.85 13.94 6.12
N ASP A 555 -17.03 13.59 5.14
CA ASP A 555 -15.81 14.33 4.78
C ASP A 555 -16.12 15.78 4.36
N LEU A 556 -17.31 16.02 3.79
CA LEU A 556 -17.72 17.34 3.28
C LEU A 556 -18.54 18.14 4.31
N ALA A 557 -19.41 17.47 5.06
CA ALA A 557 -20.40 18.13 5.92
C ALA A 557 -19.95 18.30 7.39
N ASN A 558 -19.10 17.41 7.91
CA ASN A 558 -18.76 17.44 9.33
C ASN A 558 -17.87 18.66 9.69
N PRO A 559 -18.28 19.54 10.63
CA PRO A 559 -17.53 20.75 10.96
C PRO A 559 -16.21 20.48 11.71
N TYR A 560 -16.09 19.32 12.36
CA TYR A 560 -14.96 18.97 13.23
C TYR A 560 -13.97 17.98 12.59
N ARG A 561 -14.17 17.63 11.32
CA ARG A 561 -13.29 16.71 10.58
C ARG A 561 -11.79 17.07 10.65
N GLN A 562 -11.47 18.37 10.63
CA GLN A 562 -10.08 18.86 10.71
C GLN A 562 -9.44 18.62 12.09
N TRP A 563 -10.24 18.61 13.15
CA TRP A 563 -9.76 18.25 14.49
C TRP A 563 -9.61 16.73 14.62
N LEU A 564 -10.53 15.97 14.01
CA LEU A 564 -10.53 14.51 14.03
C LEU A 564 -9.43 13.88 13.16
N GLU A 565 -8.80 14.64 12.25
CA GLU A 565 -7.67 14.19 11.43
C GLU A 565 -6.29 14.49 12.04
N ILE A 566 -6.19 15.07 13.25
CA ILE A 566 -4.90 15.49 13.85
C ILE A 566 -3.89 14.32 13.93
N ASN A 567 -4.39 13.10 14.18
CA ASN A 567 -3.57 11.89 14.28
C ASN A 567 -3.33 11.18 12.93
N ASN A 568 -3.83 11.72 11.82
CA ASN A 568 -3.69 11.13 10.48
C ASN A 568 -2.50 11.72 9.72
N THR A 569 -1.88 10.91 8.86
CA THR A 569 -0.81 11.38 7.94
C THR A 569 -1.30 12.26 6.83
N HIS A 570 -2.55 12.07 6.41
CA HIS A 570 -3.12 12.69 5.23
C HIS A 570 -4.39 13.44 5.60
N PRO A 571 -4.69 14.53 4.89
CA PRO A 571 -5.98 15.16 5.04
C PRO A 571 -7.07 14.22 4.54
N VAL A 572 -8.29 14.45 5.00
CA VAL A 572 -9.45 13.67 4.56
C VAL A 572 -9.60 13.70 3.03
N ILE A 573 -9.94 12.56 2.41
CA ILE A 573 -10.04 12.42 0.95
C ILE A 573 -11.09 13.37 0.38
N GLY A 574 -12.27 13.50 0.98
CA GLY A 574 -13.32 14.39 0.49
C GLY A 574 -12.91 15.85 0.39
N ASP A 575 -12.20 16.40 1.39
CA ASP A 575 -11.70 17.79 1.34
C ASP A 575 -10.74 18.00 0.17
N ARG A 576 -9.88 17.02 -0.12
CA ARG A 576 -8.97 17.09 -1.29
C ARG A 576 -9.76 17.09 -2.59
N LEU A 577 -10.70 16.16 -2.75
CA LEU A 577 -11.48 16.03 -3.98
C LEU A 577 -12.38 17.26 -4.22
N LEU A 578 -12.89 17.88 -3.17
CA LEU A 578 -13.62 19.15 -3.25
C LEU A 578 -12.75 20.29 -3.75
N ILE A 579 -11.50 20.41 -3.27
CA ILE A 579 -10.58 21.44 -3.75
C ILE A 579 -10.27 21.23 -5.24
N LEU A 580 -10.13 19.98 -5.68
CA LEU A 580 -9.92 19.66 -7.10
C LEU A 580 -11.13 20.00 -7.96
N SER A 581 -12.35 19.76 -7.47
CA SER A 581 -13.57 20.16 -8.19
C SER A 581 -13.70 21.69 -8.28
N GLN A 582 -13.25 22.43 -7.27
CA GLN A 582 -13.14 23.90 -7.33
C GLN A 582 -12.13 24.37 -8.37
N TYR A 583 -11.00 23.68 -8.55
CA TYR A 583 -10.05 24.00 -9.62
C TYR A 583 -10.63 23.71 -11.01
N ALA A 584 -11.35 22.59 -11.17
CA ALA A 584 -12.07 22.29 -12.40
C ALA A 584 -13.10 23.39 -12.72
N SER A 585 -13.91 23.78 -11.73
CA SER A 585 -14.89 24.86 -11.85
C SER A 585 -14.24 26.22 -12.17
N PHE A 586 -13.10 26.55 -11.55
CA PHE A 586 -12.35 27.77 -11.85
C PHE A 586 -11.89 27.84 -13.32
N TRP A 587 -11.60 26.70 -13.93
CA TRP A 587 -11.25 26.59 -15.35
C TRP A 587 -12.44 26.28 -16.26
N ASN A 588 -13.67 26.39 -15.76
CA ASN A 588 -14.91 26.08 -16.48
C ASN A 588 -14.95 24.66 -17.08
N LEU A 589 -14.30 23.70 -16.40
CA LEU A 589 -14.34 22.29 -16.79
C LEU A 589 -15.50 21.59 -16.09
N ASN A 590 -16.06 20.57 -16.76
CA ASN A 590 -16.92 19.61 -16.08
C ASN A 590 -16.17 18.90 -14.95
N THR A 591 -16.85 18.61 -13.85
CA THR A 591 -16.27 17.91 -12.69
C THR A 591 -16.44 16.41 -12.79
N GLU A 592 -15.39 15.66 -12.43
CA GLU A 592 -15.48 14.19 -12.36
C GLU A 592 -16.48 13.73 -11.29
N LEU A 593 -16.57 14.46 -10.17
CA LEU A 593 -17.48 14.19 -9.04
C LEU A 593 -18.28 15.44 -8.70
N ASP A 594 -19.59 15.30 -8.54
CA ASP A 594 -20.49 16.43 -8.21
C ASP A 594 -20.55 16.68 -6.69
N LEU A 595 -19.51 17.32 -6.16
CA LEU A 595 -19.35 17.52 -4.71
C LEU A 595 -19.92 18.85 -4.21
N SER A 596 -20.02 19.89 -5.07
CA SER A 596 -20.41 21.25 -4.65
C SER A 596 -21.81 21.35 -4.05
N ALA A 597 -22.77 20.54 -4.52
CA ALA A 597 -24.15 20.56 -4.03
C ALA A 597 -24.33 19.95 -2.63
N LYS A 598 -23.35 19.16 -2.16
CA LYS A 598 -23.44 18.42 -0.88
C LYS A 598 -22.78 19.12 0.32
N ASN A 599 -22.11 20.25 0.10
CA ASN A 599 -21.47 21.03 1.17
C ASN A 599 -22.45 21.82 2.05
N SER A 600 -23.73 21.89 1.70
CA SER A 600 -24.70 22.83 2.28
C SER A 600 -25.63 22.28 3.36
N ALA A 601 -25.39 21.09 3.92
CA ALA A 601 -26.31 20.51 4.90
C ALA A 601 -25.61 19.89 6.12
N SER A 602 -25.24 20.72 7.10
CA SER A 602 -25.34 20.34 8.50
C SER A 602 -26.44 21.20 9.12
N THR A 603 -27.65 20.66 9.16
CA THR A 603 -28.82 21.22 9.84
C THR A 603 -28.85 20.87 11.33
N SER A 604 -27.81 20.22 11.83
CA SER A 604 -27.71 19.84 13.23
C SER A 604 -27.41 21.05 14.12
N ASP A 605 -27.95 21.04 15.34
CA ASP A 605 -27.67 22.06 16.34
C ASP A 605 -26.17 22.07 16.67
N ARG A 606 -25.47 23.12 16.19
CA ARG A 606 -24.02 23.27 16.37
C ARG A 606 -23.61 23.24 17.83
N SER A 607 -24.47 23.71 18.75
CA SER A 607 -24.20 23.73 20.19
C SER A 607 -24.10 22.31 20.76
N LEU A 608 -25.04 21.44 20.35
CA LEU A 608 -25.08 20.04 20.75
C LEU A 608 -23.85 19.28 20.24
N GLN A 609 -23.48 19.47 18.97
CA GLN A 609 -22.29 18.82 18.41
C GLN A 609 -21.01 19.31 19.09
N HIS A 610 -20.92 20.60 19.45
CA HIS A 610 -19.77 21.14 20.16
C HIS A 610 -19.60 20.50 21.54
N ARG A 611 -20.69 20.32 22.29
CA ARG A 611 -20.67 19.63 23.60
C ARG A 611 -20.17 18.20 23.47
N ARG A 612 -20.62 17.47 22.45
CA ARG A 612 -20.15 16.09 22.18
C ARG A 612 -18.66 16.05 21.86
N LEU A 613 -18.17 16.99 21.05
CA LEU A 613 -16.74 17.11 20.74
C LEU A 613 -15.90 17.41 21.98
N LEU A 614 -16.35 18.34 22.84
CA LEU A 614 -15.66 18.65 24.09
C LEU A 614 -15.57 17.41 25.00
N LEU A 615 -16.64 16.61 25.07
CA LEU A 615 -16.64 15.34 25.79
C LEU A 615 -15.66 14.33 25.18
N GLN A 616 -15.60 14.24 23.85
CA GLN A 616 -14.64 13.39 23.14
C GLN A 616 -13.18 13.77 23.47
N GLY A 617 -12.91 15.07 23.46
CA GLY A 617 -11.61 15.65 23.75
C GLY A 617 -11.30 15.83 25.23
N ALA A 618 -12.21 15.46 26.14
CA ALA A 618 -12.10 15.79 27.56
C ALA A 618 -10.75 15.41 28.21
N PRO A 619 -10.13 14.24 27.93
CA PRO A 619 -8.80 13.93 28.46
C PRO A 619 -7.70 14.89 27.98
N TYR A 620 -7.78 15.34 26.72
CA TYR A 620 -6.80 16.25 26.14
C TYR A 620 -6.98 17.69 26.64
N PHE A 621 -8.23 18.12 26.85
CA PHE A 621 -8.54 19.40 27.48
C PHE A 621 -8.27 19.40 28.99
N GLY A 622 -8.16 18.22 29.61
CA GLY A 622 -7.69 18.06 30.98
C GLY A 622 -6.29 18.65 31.20
N LEU A 623 -5.38 18.54 30.22
CA LEU A 623 -4.03 19.12 30.32
C LEU A 623 -4.03 20.65 30.55
N PRO A 624 -4.60 21.48 29.66
CA PRO A 624 -4.65 22.92 29.88
C PRO A 624 -5.57 23.30 31.04
N ALA A 625 -6.64 22.55 31.32
CA ALA A 625 -7.52 22.82 32.46
C ALA A 625 -6.79 22.59 33.80
N GLY A 626 -6.01 21.52 33.91
CA GLY A 626 -5.18 21.23 35.08
C GLY A 626 -4.07 22.26 35.27
N LEU A 627 -3.40 22.68 34.19
CA LEU A 627 -2.41 23.75 34.23
C LEU A 627 -3.03 25.08 34.66
N MET A 628 -4.21 25.42 34.13
CA MET A 628 -4.95 26.63 34.52
C MET A 628 -5.35 26.58 36.00
N LEU A 629 -5.89 25.45 36.47
CA LEU A 629 -6.28 25.27 37.86
C LEU A 629 -5.06 25.38 38.79
N GLY A 630 -3.97 24.69 38.48
CA GLY A 630 -2.71 24.77 39.22
C GLY A 630 -2.14 26.18 39.24
N SER A 631 -2.17 26.89 38.10
CA SER A 631 -1.72 28.29 38.01
C SER A 631 -2.60 29.24 38.84
N LEU A 632 -3.91 29.01 38.89
CA LEU A 632 -4.83 29.81 39.69
C LEU A 632 -4.61 29.59 41.19
N ILE A 633 -4.39 28.35 41.61
CA ILE A 633 -4.02 27.98 42.98
C ILE A 633 -2.69 28.65 43.36
N TRP A 634 -1.69 28.56 42.48
CA TRP A 634 -0.39 29.19 42.66
C TRP A 634 -0.49 30.72 42.79
N LEU A 635 -1.22 31.39 41.89
CA LEU A 635 -1.45 32.83 41.94
C LEU A 635 -2.19 33.26 43.21
N LEU A 636 -3.16 32.46 43.66
CA LEU A 636 -3.87 32.70 44.92
C LEU A 636 -2.91 32.66 46.11
N GLY A 637 -1.98 31.70 46.13
CA GLY A 637 -0.91 31.64 47.13
C GLY A 637 -0.04 32.90 47.12
N GLY A 638 0.37 33.36 45.93
CA GLY A 638 1.19 34.57 45.78
C GLY A 638 0.48 35.82 46.26
N PHE A 639 -0.82 35.96 45.96
CA PHE A 639 -1.65 37.04 46.48
C PHE A 639 -1.78 36.98 48.01
N LEU A 640 -2.00 35.81 48.58
CA LEU A 640 -2.13 35.63 50.03
C LEU A 640 -0.82 35.92 50.78
N SER A 641 0.33 35.52 50.21
CA SER A 641 1.65 35.92 50.71
C SER A 641 1.81 37.44 50.67
N ALA A 642 1.42 38.11 49.58
CA ALA A 642 1.48 39.57 49.47
C ALA A 642 0.58 40.31 50.48
N VAL A 643 -0.53 39.69 50.91
CA VAL A 643 -1.46 40.24 51.93
C VAL A 643 -1.02 39.87 53.36
N GLY A 644 0.04 39.06 53.53
CA GLY A 644 0.59 38.69 54.85
C GLY A 644 -0.07 37.48 55.50
N VAL A 645 -0.80 36.65 54.74
CA VAL A 645 -1.41 35.40 55.24
C VAL A 645 -0.40 34.26 55.12
N TRP A 646 0.56 34.24 56.04
CA TRP A 646 1.68 33.30 56.09
C TRP A 646 1.25 31.81 56.17
N GLN A 647 0.05 31.48 56.67
CA GLN A 647 -0.41 30.08 56.72
C GLN A 647 -0.66 29.44 55.34
N LEU A 648 -0.79 30.24 54.29
CA LEU A 648 -1.10 29.79 52.93
C LEU A 648 0.02 30.10 51.93
N GLU A 649 1.18 30.53 52.41
CA GLU A 649 2.34 30.86 51.56
C GLU A 649 2.90 29.63 50.84
N TRP A 650 2.77 28.44 51.42
CA TRP A 650 3.16 27.16 50.80
C TRP A 650 2.52 26.93 49.43
N LEU A 651 1.31 27.48 49.21
CA LEU A 651 0.58 27.35 47.95
C LEU A 651 1.30 28.01 46.77
N PHE A 652 2.11 29.03 47.04
CA PHE A 652 2.94 29.73 46.05
C PHE A 652 4.30 29.06 45.84
N GLY A 653 4.87 28.43 46.87
CA GLY A 653 6.18 27.76 46.78
C GLY A 653 6.14 26.40 46.08
N ASP A 654 4.97 25.75 46.08
CA ASP A 654 4.88 24.34 45.71
C ASP A 654 4.61 24.09 44.22
N PHE A 655 5.67 23.80 43.48
CA PHE A 655 5.58 23.37 42.08
C PHE A 655 4.79 22.06 41.90
N TRP A 656 4.78 21.16 42.89
CA TRP A 656 4.11 19.87 42.79
C TRP A 656 2.59 19.98 42.79
N ILE A 657 2.03 21.06 43.36
CA ILE A 657 0.60 21.37 43.22
C ILE A 657 0.26 21.65 41.77
N LEU A 658 1.06 22.49 41.10
CA LEU A 658 0.89 22.81 39.70
C LEU A 658 1.07 21.56 38.82
N ALA A 659 2.12 20.78 39.08
CA ALA A 659 2.43 19.57 38.33
C ALA A 659 1.37 18.46 38.54
N GLY A 660 0.86 18.28 39.76
CA GLY A 660 -0.14 17.27 40.10
C GLY A 660 -1.57 17.59 39.62
N CYS A 661 -1.92 18.87 39.45
CA CYS A 661 -3.21 19.27 38.87
C CYS A 661 -3.39 18.79 37.42
N ILE A 662 -2.29 18.66 36.66
CA ILE A 662 -2.30 18.22 35.26
C ILE A 662 -2.82 16.77 35.12
N PRO A 663 -2.19 15.74 35.72
CA PRO A 663 -2.67 14.37 35.63
C PRO A 663 -4.04 14.17 36.30
N LEU A 664 -4.37 14.91 37.36
CA LEU A 664 -5.71 14.89 37.98
C LEU A 664 -6.81 15.36 37.02
N ALA A 665 -6.61 16.48 36.33
CA ALA A 665 -7.58 16.99 35.37
C ALA A 665 -7.71 16.07 34.15
N CYS A 666 -6.61 15.46 33.68
CA CYS A 666 -6.65 14.41 32.66
C CYS A 666 -7.46 13.20 33.12
N SER A 667 -7.25 12.73 34.36
CA SER A 667 -8.00 11.63 34.96
C SER A 667 -9.50 11.91 34.98
N LEU A 668 -9.90 13.09 35.47
CA LEU A 668 -11.30 13.53 35.46
C LEU A 668 -11.89 13.55 34.04
N GLY A 669 -11.13 14.04 33.06
CA GLY A 669 -11.53 14.04 31.66
C GLY A 669 -11.79 12.63 31.10
N ILE A 670 -11.00 11.63 31.51
CA ILE A 670 -11.21 10.23 31.12
C ILE A 670 -12.51 9.69 31.76
N PHE A 671 -12.71 9.91 33.05
CA PHE A 671 -13.92 9.47 33.75
C PHE A 671 -15.20 10.09 33.18
N LEU A 672 -15.18 11.37 32.81
CA LEU A 672 -16.33 12.02 32.18
C LEU A 672 -16.66 11.41 30.82
N ARG A 673 -15.63 11.01 30.06
CA ARG A 673 -15.80 10.46 28.71
C ARG A 673 -16.23 9.00 28.70
N ILE A 674 -15.75 8.19 29.64
CA ILE A 674 -15.76 6.72 29.53
C ILE A 674 -17.15 6.12 29.30
N ASN A 675 -18.17 6.55 30.06
CA ASN A 675 -19.52 6.01 29.97
C ASN A 675 -20.22 6.36 28.65
N SER A 676 -19.92 7.54 28.10
CA SER A 676 -20.46 7.96 26.80
C SER A 676 -19.75 7.27 25.64
N PHE A 677 -18.44 7.03 25.77
CA PHE A 677 -17.65 6.41 24.73
C PHE A 677 -17.92 4.91 24.68
N PHE A 678 -17.87 4.22 25.81
CA PHE A 678 -18.12 2.78 25.95
C PHE A 678 -19.46 2.53 26.66
N ALA A 679 -20.56 2.92 26.02
CA ALA A 679 -21.88 2.64 26.56
C ALA A 679 -22.15 1.13 26.60
N GLU A 680 -22.79 0.67 27.66
CA GLU A 680 -23.12 -0.74 27.86
C GLU A 680 -23.98 -1.28 26.70
N ILE A 681 -23.53 -2.37 26.09
CA ILE A 681 -24.21 -2.97 24.95
C ILE A 681 -25.29 -3.93 25.45
N LYS A 682 -26.54 -3.48 25.37
CA LYS A 682 -27.71 -4.30 25.73
C LYS A 682 -28.15 -5.13 24.52
N PRO A 683 -28.60 -6.39 24.68
CA PRO A 683 -28.95 -7.27 23.55
C PRO A 683 -29.98 -6.71 22.55
N SER A 684 -30.84 -5.78 22.99
CA SER A 684 -31.86 -5.12 22.18
C SER A 684 -31.39 -3.86 21.44
N THR A 685 -30.13 -3.45 21.64
CA THR A 685 -29.57 -2.18 21.11
C THR A 685 -28.64 -2.26 19.90
N PRO A 686 -27.95 -3.39 19.57
CA PRO A 686 -26.93 -3.37 18.52
C PRO A 686 -27.55 -3.39 17.12
N LEU A 687 -26.94 -2.62 16.21
CA LEU A 687 -27.21 -2.72 14.78
C LEU A 687 -26.75 -4.09 14.27
N GLN A 688 -27.66 -4.90 13.75
CA GLN A 688 -27.34 -6.23 13.22
C GLN A 688 -26.86 -6.12 11.76
N ASN A 689 -25.61 -6.53 11.52
CA ASN A 689 -24.96 -6.55 10.21
C ASN A 689 -25.24 -5.31 9.33
N PRO A 690 -25.03 -4.08 9.85
CA PRO A 690 -25.25 -2.87 9.07
C PRO A 690 -24.29 -2.83 7.87
N SER A 691 -24.76 -2.30 6.74
CA SER A 691 -23.88 -2.02 5.60
C SER A 691 -22.88 -0.92 5.96
N LEU A 692 -21.59 -1.12 5.64
CA LEU A 692 -20.56 -0.10 5.88
C LEU A 692 -20.88 1.22 5.15
N VAL A 693 -21.58 1.15 4.02
CA VAL A 693 -22.07 2.34 3.29
C VAL A 693 -22.95 3.21 4.19
N SER A 694 -23.92 2.62 4.90
CA SER A 694 -24.83 3.40 5.74
C SER A 694 -24.08 4.10 6.88
N LEU A 695 -23.15 3.37 7.52
CA LEU A 695 -22.30 3.90 8.60
C LEU A 695 -21.34 5.02 8.15
N LEU A 696 -20.84 4.97 6.91
CA LEU A 696 -19.94 6.00 6.37
C LEU A 696 -20.67 7.28 5.94
N THR A 697 -21.95 7.14 5.56
CA THR A 697 -22.76 8.25 5.01
C THR A 697 -23.33 9.20 6.06
N ASP A 698 -23.30 8.84 7.35
CA ASP A 698 -23.74 9.73 8.43
C ASP A 698 -22.81 10.95 8.55
N ALA A 699 -23.34 12.13 8.20
CA ALA A 699 -22.62 13.40 8.21
C ALA A 699 -22.22 13.89 9.62
N ASN A 700 -23.04 13.57 10.61
CA ASN A 700 -22.95 14.17 11.94
C ASN A 700 -22.28 13.25 12.97
N ALA A 701 -21.94 12.02 12.57
CA ALA A 701 -21.30 11.05 13.44
C ALA A 701 -19.97 11.56 13.99
N LEU A 702 -19.78 11.38 15.30
CA LEU A 702 -18.53 11.57 16.01
C LEU A 702 -18.09 10.25 16.66
N PRO A 703 -16.78 10.03 16.89
CA PRO A 703 -16.31 8.82 17.59
C PRO A 703 -16.93 8.63 18.99
N ILE A 704 -17.33 9.73 19.65
CA ILE A 704 -17.99 9.67 20.96
C ILE A 704 -19.43 9.11 20.89
N ASP A 705 -20.07 9.16 19.73
CA ASP A 705 -21.40 8.57 19.55
C ASP A 705 -21.26 7.05 19.59
N SER A 706 -21.54 6.45 20.75
CA SER A 706 -21.47 5.01 20.93
C SER A 706 -22.54 4.33 20.09
N GLN A 707 -22.14 3.76 18.95
CA GLN A 707 -23.00 2.99 18.06
C GLN A 707 -22.66 1.50 18.20
N PRO A 708 -23.34 0.77 19.10
CA PRO A 708 -23.12 -0.66 19.25
C PRO A 708 -23.57 -1.40 17.99
N LEU A 709 -22.74 -2.33 17.53
CA LEU A 709 -23.05 -3.13 16.35
C LEU A 709 -22.61 -4.58 16.52
N TYR A 710 -23.22 -5.42 15.70
CA TYR A 710 -22.85 -6.79 15.47
C TYR A 710 -22.50 -6.95 13.98
N LEU A 711 -21.30 -7.47 13.69
CA LEU A 711 -20.81 -7.67 12.33
C LEU A 711 -20.21 -9.06 12.18
N GLU A 712 -20.56 -9.71 11.09
CA GLU A 712 -19.95 -10.98 10.70
C GLU A 712 -18.95 -10.75 9.57
N GLY A 713 -17.81 -11.43 9.64
CA GLY A 713 -16.79 -11.30 8.62
C GLY A 713 -15.58 -12.18 8.86
N LYS A 714 -14.67 -12.19 7.89
CA LYS A 714 -13.41 -12.89 8.00
C LYS A 714 -12.35 -11.99 8.64
N LEU A 715 -11.69 -12.44 9.70
CA LEU A 715 -10.59 -11.71 10.29
C LEU A 715 -9.36 -11.79 9.39
N GLN A 716 -8.75 -10.66 9.08
CA GLN A 716 -7.54 -10.52 8.28
C GLN A 716 -6.53 -9.64 9.04
N GLY A 717 -5.26 -9.83 8.75
CA GLY A 717 -4.18 -9.08 9.38
C GLY A 717 -2.84 -9.78 9.21
N ARG A 718 -1.79 -9.17 9.74
CA ARG A 718 -0.49 -9.83 9.88
C ARG A 718 -0.53 -10.91 10.95
N GLU A 719 0.17 -12.01 10.71
CA GLU A 719 0.32 -13.10 11.66
C GLU A 719 1.55 -12.89 12.56
N GLY A 720 1.63 -13.68 13.63
CA GLY A 720 2.80 -13.76 14.51
C GLY A 720 3.12 -12.51 15.33
N LEU A 721 4.40 -12.34 15.65
CA LEU A 721 4.93 -11.28 16.50
C LEU A 721 4.75 -9.90 15.85
N SER A 722 4.68 -9.86 14.52
CA SER A 722 4.46 -8.62 13.78
C SER A 722 3.09 -7.99 14.07
N ASN A 723 2.15 -8.71 14.69
CA ASN A 723 0.83 -8.20 15.07
C ASN A 723 0.46 -8.47 16.54
N LEU A 724 1.47 -8.68 17.40
CA LEU A 724 1.25 -9.06 18.80
C LEU A 724 0.40 -8.05 19.60
N MET A 725 0.41 -6.76 19.23
CA MET A 725 -0.40 -5.74 19.91
C MET A 725 -1.77 -5.54 19.24
N GLY A 726 -2.15 -6.38 18.28
CA GLY A 726 -3.37 -6.22 17.49
C GLY A 726 -3.36 -4.96 16.61
N GLN A 727 -2.18 -4.48 16.22
CA GLN A 727 -2.01 -3.22 15.49
C GLN A 727 -2.54 -3.26 14.05
N ASP A 728 -2.66 -4.45 13.47
CA ASP A 728 -3.14 -4.75 12.12
C ASP A 728 -4.22 -5.83 12.15
N LEU A 729 -5.36 -5.49 12.76
CA LEU A 729 -6.57 -6.32 12.74
C LEU A 729 -7.61 -5.68 11.82
N ILE A 730 -8.08 -6.44 10.84
CA ILE A 730 -9.00 -5.98 9.80
C ILE A 730 -10.14 -7.00 9.68
N LEU A 731 -11.38 -6.54 9.78
CA LEU A 731 -12.54 -7.37 9.49
C LEU A 731 -12.93 -7.19 8.03
N LYS A 732 -12.94 -8.29 7.28
CA LYS A 732 -13.53 -8.35 5.94
C LYS A 732 -14.99 -8.73 6.04
N THR A 733 -15.85 -7.73 5.88
CA THR A 733 -17.32 -7.91 5.83
C THR A 733 -17.80 -8.13 4.40
N ALA A 734 -19.08 -8.42 4.22
CA ALA A 734 -19.72 -8.47 2.90
C ALA A 734 -19.70 -7.13 2.14
N THR A 735 -19.54 -6.01 2.86
CA THR A 735 -19.66 -4.65 2.28
C THR A 735 -18.33 -3.89 2.19
N GLY A 736 -17.23 -4.49 2.64
CA GLY A 736 -15.90 -3.87 2.62
C GLY A 736 -15.03 -4.25 3.82
N LEU A 737 -13.88 -3.56 3.94
CA LEU A 737 -12.88 -3.77 4.98
C LEU A 737 -12.97 -2.70 6.07
N ILE A 738 -12.84 -3.10 7.33
CA ILE A 738 -12.80 -2.17 8.46
C ILE A 738 -11.71 -2.54 9.45
N LYS A 739 -11.00 -1.54 9.96
CA LYS A 739 -9.98 -1.73 10.98
C LYS A 739 -10.61 -1.98 12.35
N LEU A 740 -10.04 -2.93 13.08
CA LEU A 740 -10.43 -3.27 14.44
C LEU A 740 -9.38 -2.75 15.42
N HIS A 741 -9.85 -2.24 16.56
CA HIS A 741 -9.02 -1.97 17.72
C HIS A 741 -9.37 -2.97 18.81
N TYR A 742 -8.41 -3.81 19.13
CA TYR A 742 -8.50 -4.78 20.20
C TYR A 742 -7.47 -4.46 21.26
N ILE A 743 -7.91 -4.40 22.51
CA ILE A 743 -7.05 -4.35 23.69
C ILE A 743 -7.50 -5.52 24.56
N PRO A 744 -6.62 -6.43 24.99
CA PRO A 744 -7.02 -7.56 25.79
C PRO A 744 -7.52 -7.13 27.18
N GLU A 745 -8.44 -7.90 27.77
CA GLU A 745 -8.99 -7.64 29.11
C GLU A 745 -7.93 -7.68 30.23
N LEU A 746 -6.99 -8.62 30.14
CA LEU A 746 -5.84 -8.75 31.02
C LEU A 746 -4.56 -8.30 30.31
N THR A 747 -3.53 -7.89 31.06
CA THR A 747 -2.24 -7.42 30.53
C THR A 747 -1.66 -8.43 29.53
N PRO A 748 -0.97 -7.99 28.46
CA PRO A 748 -0.18 -8.89 27.62
C PRO A 748 0.81 -9.76 28.43
N LEU A 749 1.32 -9.24 29.55
CA LEU A 749 2.14 -9.95 30.53
C LEU A 749 1.38 -11.06 31.30
N ALA A 750 0.08 -10.86 31.56
CA ALA A 750 -0.78 -11.85 32.21
C ALA A 750 -1.32 -12.93 31.24
N ILE A 751 -1.14 -12.73 29.93
CA ILE A 751 -1.48 -13.68 28.86
C ILE A 751 -0.32 -14.64 28.58
N PHE A 752 0.86 -14.45 29.20
CA PHE A 752 1.93 -15.46 29.13
C PHE A 752 1.42 -16.82 29.63
N GLY A 753 1.17 -17.73 28.69
CA GLY A 753 0.67 -19.09 28.95
C GLY A 753 -0.83 -19.33 28.68
N LYS A 754 -1.63 -18.33 28.28
CA LYS A 754 -3.02 -18.55 27.81
C LYS A 754 -3.12 -18.39 26.29
N SER A 755 -3.48 -19.50 25.63
CA SER A 755 -3.51 -19.75 24.18
C SER A 755 -4.69 -19.09 23.45
N SER A 756 -4.95 -17.80 23.65
CA SER A 756 -6.07 -17.14 22.95
C SER A 756 -5.73 -15.68 22.63
N HIS A 757 -4.99 -15.48 21.54
CA HIS A 757 -4.64 -14.16 21.02
C HIS A 757 -5.43 -13.87 19.73
N PRO A 758 -5.89 -12.64 19.43
CA PRO A 758 -6.64 -12.35 18.20
C PRO A 758 -5.86 -12.68 16.92
N VAL A 759 -4.53 -12.73 17.00
CA VAL A 759 -3.64 -13.11 15.88
C VAL A 759 -3.81 -14.58 15.49
N GLU A 760 -4.17 -15.45 16.44
CA GLU A 760 -4.41 -16.88 16.18
C GLU A 760 -5.71 -17.11 15.40
N LEU A 761 -6.64 -16.14 15.43
CA LEU A 761 -7.92 -16.18 14.71
C LEU A 761 -7.84 -15.57 13.30
N ILE A 762 -6.65 -15.15 12.86
CA ILE A 762 -6.48 -14.58 11.52
C ILE A 762 -6.78 -15.65 10.48
N GLY A 763 -7.62 -15.30 9.51
CA GLY A 763 -8.10 -16.22 8.49
C GLY A 763 -9.39 -16.96 8.87
N GLU A 764 -9.88 -16.84 10.11
CA GLU A 764 -11.15 -17.43 10.53
C GLU A 764 -12.34 -16.48 10.29
N SER A 765 -13.53 -17.07 10.18
CA SER A 765 -14.79 -16.33 10.17
C SER A 765 -15.24 -16.06 11.60
N ILE A 766 -15.43 -14.79 11.93
CA ILE A 766 -15.73 -14.32 13.28
C ILE A 766 -17.02 -13.51 13.32
N ASN A 767 -17.71 -13.64 14.44
CA ASN A 767 -18.80 -12.82 14.88
C ASN A 767 -18.24 -11.75 15.81
N LEU A 768 -18.30 -10.51 15.37
CA LEU A 768 -17.76 -9.36 16.08
C LEU A 768 -18.90 -8.58 16.74
N ARG A 769 -18.69 -8.22 18.00
CA ARG A 769 -19.52 -7.26 18.73
C ARG A 769 -18.63 -6.13 19.25
N GLY A 770 -19.09 -4.89 19.08
CA GLY A 770 -18.31 -3.73 19.50
C GLY A 770 -18.98 -2.40 19.16
N TRP A 771 -18.19 -1.32 19.24
CA TRP A 771 -18.66 0.04 19.00
C TRP A 771 -18.06 0.61 17.72
N TRP A 772 -18.91 1.05 16.80
CA TRP A 772 -18.49 1.79 15.61
C TRP A 772 -18.00 3.19 15.95
N ARG A 773 -16.90 3.59 15.33
CA ARG A 773 -16.29 4.91 15.49
C ARG A 773 -16.07 5.57 14.15
N ARG A 774 -16.89 6.59 13.85
CA ARG A 774 -16.67 7.44 12.68
C ARG A 774 -15.76 8.62 13.03
N GLY A 775 -14.44 8.42 12.89
CA GLY A 775 -13.46 9.50 12.79
C GLY A 775 -13.02 9.74 11.35
N ALA A 776 -11.96 10.52 11.13
CA ALA A 776 -11.41 10.72 9.78
C ALA A 776 -10.93 9.41 9.12
N THR A 777 -10.44 8.47 9.93
CA THR A 777 -10.36 7.04 9.60
C THR A 777 -11.39 6.31 10.47
N PRO A 778 -12.31 5.51 9.91
CA PRO A 778 -13.26 4.74 10.71
C PRO A 778 -12.59 3.49 11.33
N TRP A 779 -13.06 3.07 12.50
CA TRP A 779 -12.65 1.82 13.13
C TRP A 779 -13.76 1.26 14.03
N ILE A 780 -13.56 0.05 14.53
CA ILE A 780 -14.44 -0.57 15.54
C ILE A 780 -13.61 -0.90 16.78
N ASP A 781 -14.06 -0.41 17.94
CA ASP A 781 -13.53 -0.86 19.22
C ASP A 781 -14.21 -2.18 19.59
N VAL A 782 -13.41 -3.24 19.71
CA VAL A 782 -13.89 -4.61 19.92
C VAL A 782 -14.32 -4.81 21.38
N GLU A 783 -15.53 -5.32 21.59
CA GLU A 783 -16.00 -5.84 22.89
C GLU A 783 -15.80 -7.35 22.94
N THR A 784 -16.25 -8.09 21.92
CA THR A 784 -16.03 -9.53 21.81
C THR A 784 -15.73 -9.97 20.37
N LEU A 785 -14.77 -10.88 20.21
CA LEU A 785 -14.55 -11.65 18.99
C LEU A 785 -14.90 -13.09 19.28
N GLN A 786 -15.85 -13.65 18.54
CA GLN A 786 -16.27 -15.03 18.69
C GLN A 786 -16.11 -15.76 17.37
N THR A 787 -15.55 -16.97 17.38
CA THR A 787 -15.54 -17.81 16.18
C THR A 787 -16.96 -18.25 15.83
N GLN A 788 -17.27 -18.46 14.55
CA GLN A 788 -18.63 -18.89 14.15
C GLN A 788 -19.07 -20.19 14.85
N ASP A 789 -18.13 -21.08 15.16
CA ASP A 789 -18.37 -22.33 15.91
C ASP A 789 -18.51 -22.12 17.43
N HIS A 790 -18.42 -20.87 17.91
CA HIS A 790 -18.53 -20.45 19.31
C HIS A 790 -17.49 -21.06 20.26
N GLN A 791 -16.44 -21.70 19.72
CA GLN A 791 -15.42 -22.39 20.50
C GLN A 791 -14.44 -21.44 21.18
N VAL A 792 -14.11 -20.33 20.53
CA VAL A 792 -13.17 -19.32 21.06
C VAL A 792 -13.88 -17.99 21.15
N THR A 793 -13.85 -17.38 22.34
CA THR A 793 -14.37 -16.04 22.58
C THR A 793 -13.27 -15.20 23.22
N LEU A 794 -12.89 -14.11 22.56
CA LEU A 794 -11.95 -13.12 23.05
C LEU A 794 -12.69 -11.87 23.50
N THR A 795 -12.40 -11.38 24.69
CA THR A 795 -13.01 -10.19 25.28
C THR A 795 -12.06 -8.99 25.23
N GLY A 796 -12.58 -7.85 24.78
CA GLY A 796 -11.88 -6.58 24.72
C GLY A 796 -11.97 -5.82 26.04
N GLY A 797 -10.82 -5.31 26.52
CA GLY A 797 -10.66 -4.61 27.79
C GLY A 797 -10.69 -3.09 27.71
N HIS A 798 -11.17 -2.47 26.63
CA HIS A 798 -11.09 -1.02 26.44
C HIS A 798 -11.59 -0.18 27.63
N PRO A 799 -12.79 -0.46 28.21
CA PRO A 799 -13.28 0.31 29.36
C PRO A 799 -12.43 0.08 30.62
N ILE A 800 -11.93 -1.14 30.81
CA ILE A 800 -11.09 -1.51 31.95
C ILE A 800 -9.77 -0.73 31.90
N TRP A 801 -9.09 -0.74 30.74
CA TRP A 801 -7.84 -0.01 30.57
C TRP A 801 -7.99 1.50 30.66
N SER A 802 -9.10 2.05 30.13
CA SER A 802 -9.40 3.47 30.30
C SER A 802 -9.61 3.83 31.78
N THR A 803 -10.25 2.94 32.56
CA THR A 803 -10.44 3.13 34.01
C THR A 803 -9.12 3.02 34.77
N ILE A 804 -8.30 2.01 34.46
CA ILE A 804 -6.97 1.82 35.06
C ILE A 804 -6.11 3.05 34.79
N LEU A 805 -6.05 3.54 33.55
CA LEU A 805 -5.29 4.74 33.20
C LEU A 805 -5.76 5.97 33.99
N ALA A 806 -7.08 6.16 34.12
CA ALA A 806 -7.64 7.26 34.90
C ALA A 806 -7.24 7.15 36.39
N CYS A 807 -7.31 5.96 36.97
CA CYS A 807 -6.88 5.71 38.34
C CYS A 807 -5.38 5.96 38.53
N VAL A 808 -4.53 5.46 37.63
CA VAL A 808 -3.07 5.67 37.68
C VAL A 808 -2.75 7.17 37.62
N LEU A 809 -3.38 7.92 36.72
CA LEU A 809 -3.20 9.37 36.63
C LEU A 809 -3.69 10.09 37.90
N ALA A 810 -4.79 9.63 38.50
CA ALA A 810 -5.29 10.20 39.74
C ALA A 810 -4.32 9.97 40.90
N PHE A 811 -3.85 8.73 41.09
CA PHE A 811 -2.88 8.38 42.12
C PHE A 811 -1.55 9.08 41.89
N TRP A 812 -1.08 9.17 40.64
CA TRP A 812 0.13 9.90 40.29
C TRP A 812 0.01 11.38 40.63
N GLY A 813 -1.10 12.02 40.25
CA GLY A 813 -1.33 13.42 40.58
C GLY A 813 -1.43 13.68 42.08
N ALA A 814 -2.13 12.81 42.81
CA ALA A 814 -2.20 12.88 44.27
C ALA A 814 -0.83 12.65 44.93
N TYR A 815 -0.04 11.70 44.42
CA TYR A 815 1.31 11.42 44.88
C TYR A 815 2.23 12.63 44.68
N MET A 816 2.19 13.25 43.50
CA MET A 816 2.92 14.49 43.22
C MET A 816 2.59 15.56 44.25
N ILE A 817 1.30 15.86 44.45
CA ILE A 817 0.87 16.86 45.45
C ILE A 817 1.34 16.47 46.87
N SER A 818 1.35 15.18 47.21
CA SER A 818 1.77 14.71 48.53
C SER A 818 3.28 14.80 48.79
N GLN A 819 4.12 14.86 47.75
CA GLN A 819 5.56 15.04 47.93
C GLN A 819 5.87 16.39 48.58
N GLY A 820 5.04 17.40 48.27
CA GLY A 820 5.24 18.76 48.73
C GLY A 820 6.51 19.38 48.14
N GLY A 821 6.47 20.69 47.93
CA GLY A 821 7.63 21.49 47.55
C GLY A 821 7.62 22.74 48.38
N PHE A 822 8.40 22.75 49.47
CA PHE A 822 8.65 23.96 50.24
C PHE A 822 10.15 24.23 50.29
#